data_AF-A0A948PSV8-F1
#
_entry.id   AF-A0A948PSV8-F1
#
_cell.length_a   1.000
_cell.length_b   1.000
_cell.length_c   1.000
_cell.angle_alpha   90.00
_cell.angle_beta   90.00
_cell.angle_gamma   90.00
#
_symmetry.space_group_name_H-M   'P 1'
#
loop_
_entity.id
_entity.type
_entity.pdbx_description
1 polymer ?
#
loop_
_entity_poly.entity_id
_entity_poly.type
_entity_poly.pdbx_seq_one_letter_code
_entity_poly.pdbx_strand_id
1 'polypeptide(L)'
;VAVKERFGVPPETLADFLTIVGDASDNLPGIKGVGPKAAIELINRFGSLDSILENIERIGNPRLVSILSMAKNDVATKRKLVLLSSDIPLEIGLEEIEVKKPDTQKLLAIFLRHEFGSLIKEFGLNKGETTSYAAFSELKGKAISIIHKEDDLLLSDGEKSCRLHFFEIEKIRHILIDERIQKYGYNLKSLLSQNIRFSGKLFDVEIASYLLTPGPKHSLEDIVMRYLPSEDPSPKTIFLLKERLEQRMKDEDLIDLFYEIEMPLIKVLADMEIAGISVNKEYLSSFGKELEVKIASISEKIYETAGESFNLNSPKQLSAILFEKLGLPPGKQIKTGYSTDEEVLISLSNLHPLPRLILEYRELAKLKSTYIDGLLPLIDAGGKVHTSFNQTVTATGRLSCRNPNLQNIPVRSELGKGIRKAFVAEEGKLLLSCDYSQIELRILAHLSGDELLIESFIRGEDIHTETAARIYNIDPVFVTPAMRRQAKAVNFGIVYGMGSYGLAKEIGISQQDAKEMIAKYFGLYKGVAGYIEETKQLAREGGYAETMLKRKRHIPELGSKNRKEKEFGERVAVNMPIQGSAADLIKKAMIRIAKNLPSSAKMLLQVHDELIFEIEENSLENVAPIIIDSMQNVVKLKVPLIVNISSSKNWGEL
;
A
#
# COMPACT_ATOMS: atom_id res chain seq x y z
N VAL A 1 41.15 36.89 0.19
CA VAL A 1 41.87 37.61 1.27
C VAL A 1 41.46 37.11 2.65
N ALA A 2 40.16 37.13 3.01
CA ALA A 2 39.66 36.70 4.32
C ALA A 2 40.04 35.26 4.75
N VAL A 3 40.06 34.27 3.84
CA VAL A 3 40.47 32.89 4.17
C VAL A 3 41.93 32.82 4.60
N LYS A 4 42.82 33.49 3.86
CA LYS A 4 44.26 33.51 4.15
C LYS A 4 44.56 34.24 5.45
N GLU A 5 43.84 35.31 5.76
CA GLU A 5 43.95 36.04 7.03
C GLU A 5 43.49 35.19 8.22
N ARG A 6 42.40 34.42 8.07
CA ARG A 6 41.83 33.60 9.15
C ARG A 6 42.58 32.29 9.39
N PHE A 7 42.99 31.61 8.32
CA PHE A 7 43.55 30.24 8.39
C PHE A 7 45.04 30.16 8.06
N GLY A 8 45.66 31.23 7.57
CA GLY A 8 47.10 31.28 7.24
C GLY A 8 47.49 30.56 5.94
N VAL A 9 46.51 29.95 5.24
CA VAL A 9 46.65 29.25 3.96
C VAL A 9 45.64 29.80 2.94
N PRO A 10 45.94 29.78 1.63
CA PRO A 10 45.00 30.23 0.62
C PRO A 10 43.83 29.24 0.42
N PRO A 11 42.69 29.66 -0.17
CA PRO A 11 41.49 28.81 -0.30
C PRO A 11 41.73 27.46 -0.97
N GLU A 12 42.63 27.41 -1.94
CA GLU A 12 42.93 26.23 -2.74
C GLU A 12 43.56 25.10 -1.91
N THR A 13 44.17 25.44 -0.76
CA THR A 13 44.85 24.48 0.13
C THR A 13 44.17 24.37 1.50
N LEU A 14 42.98 24.96 1.65
CA LEU A 14 42.22 24.92 2.89
C LEU A 14 41.78 23.49 3.25
N ALA A 15 41.34 22.70 2.27
CA ALA A 15 40.97 21.30 2.48
C ALA A 15 42.17 20.47 2.97
N ASP A 16 43.36 20.75 2.45
CA ASP A 16 44.60 20.10 2.88
C ASP A 16 44.94 20.48 4.33
N PHE A 17 44.79 21.75 4.69
CA PHE A 17 44.96 22.23 6.05
C PHE A 17 44.00 21.56 7.04
N LEU A 18 42.71 21.50 6.70
CA LEU A 18 41.69 20.85 7.53
C LEU A 18 41.90 19.32 7.60
N THR A 19 42.41 18.69 6.56
CA THR A 19 42.78 17.27 6.60
C THR A 19 43.90 17.00 7.61
N ILE A 20 44.86 17.92 7.73
CA ILE A 20 45.99 17.78 8.67
C ILE A 20 45.56 18.10 10.10
N VAL A 21 44.82 19.19 10.32
CA VAL A 21 44.49 19.70 11.66
C VAL A 21 43.21 19.07 12.23
N GLY A 22 42.32 18.63 11.35
CA GLY A 22 40.96 18.20 11.67
C GLY A 22 39.94 19.33 11.46
N ASP A 23 38.69 18.94 11.25
CA ASP A 23 37.54 19.85 11.23
C ASP A 23 36.66 19.58 12.44
N ALA A 24 36.65 20.51 13.38
CA ALA A 24 35.84 20.39 14.59
C ALA A 24 34.33 20.54 14.31
N SER A 25 33.95 21.21 13.23
CA SER A 25 32.54 21.44 12.87
C SER A 25 31.91 20.14 12.37
N ASP A 26 32.64 19.43 11.50
CA ASP A 26 32.22 18.15 10.91
C ASP A 26 32.70 16.93 11.72
N ASN A 27 33.25 17.16 12.91
CA ASN A 27 33.78 16.13 13.82
C ASN A 27 34.81 15.21 13.13
N LEU A 28 35.61 15.75 12.22
CA LEU A 28 36.65 15.04 11.48
C LEU A 28 37.99 15.15 12.22
N PRO A 29 38.57 14.04 12.71
CA PRO A 29 39.83 14.07 13.42
C PRO A 29 41.01 14.30 12.47
N GLY A 30 41.86 15.26 12.81
CA GLY A 30 43.12 15.51 12.11
C GLY A 30 44.20 14.46 12.37
N ILE A 31 45.41 14.76 11.88
CA ILE A 31 46.60 13.97 12.14
C ILE A 31 47.08 14.27 13.56
N LYS A 32 46.87 13.31 14.47
CA LYS A 32 47.29 13.44 15.87
C LYS A 32 48.78 13.80 15.96
N GLY A 33 49.07 14.93 16.60
CA GLY A 33 50.42 15.43 16.81
C GLY A 33 50.91 16.48 15.81
N VAL A 34 50.11 16.85 14.80
CA VAL A 34 50.37 18.01 13.93
C VAL A 34 49.35 19.12 14.24
N GLY A 35 49.83 20.23 14.81
CA GLY A 35 49.00 21.37 15.16
C GLY A 35 48.87 22.42 14.05
N PRO A 36 47.96 23.40 14.18
CA PRO A 36 47.69 24.42 13.17
C PRO A 36 48.92 25.17 12.64
N LYS A 37 49.83 25.60 13.54
CA LYS A 37 51.05 26.33 13.15
C LYS A 37 51.97 25.50 12.25
N ALA A 38 52.16 24.23 12.59
CA ALA A 38 53.00 23.31 11.81
C ALA A 38 52.35 22.99 10.46
N ALA A 39 51.02 22.82 10.43
CA ALA A 39 50.28 22.60 9.19
C ALA A 39 50.38 23.82 8.24
N ILE A 40 50.25 25.05 8.75
CA ILE A 40 50.41 26.29 7.97
C ILE A 40 51.83 26.38 7.39
N GLU A 41 52.86 26.13 8.20
CA GLU A 41 54.26 26.18 7.74
C GLU A 41 54.53 25.14 6.65
N LEU A 42 54.07 23.90 6.84
CA LEU A 42 54.22 22.83 5.85
C LEU A 42 53.50 23.15 4.54
N ILE A 43 52.27 23.64 4.60
CA ILE A 43 51.49 23.98 3.41
C ILE A 43 52.09 25.19 2.68
N ASN A 44 52.51 26.23 3.40
CA ASN A 44 53.15 27.39 2.78
C ASN A 44 54.53 27.05 2.17
N ARG A 45 55.24 26.05 2.73
CA ARG A 45 56.55 25.63 2.22
C ARG A 45 56.47 24.65 1.05
N PHE A 46 55.54 23.70 1.09
CA PHE A 46 55.47 22.59 0.12
C PHE A 46 54.28 22.69 -0.84
N GLY A 47 53.33 23.60 -0.61
CA GLY A 47 52.23 23.92 -1.51
C GLY A 47 50.97 23.09 -1.28
N SER A 48 51.07 21.75 -1.20
CA SER A 48 49.91 20.86 -1.03
C SER A 48 50.22 19.69 -0.12
N LEU A 49 49.17 19.01 0.37
CA LEU A 49 49.31 17.80 1.18
C LEU A 49 50.03 16.69 0.43
N ASP A 50 49.74 16.50 -0.86
CA ASP A 50 50.44 15.50 -1.68
C ASP A 50 51.94 15.80 -1.77
N SER A 51 52.30 17.06 -2.02
CA SER A 51 53.70 17.50 -2.07
C SER A 51 54.41 17.33 -0.72
N ILE A 52 53.72 17.56 0.41
CA ILE A 52 54.22 17.26 1.76
C ILE A 52 54.50 15.75 1.92
N LEU A 53 53.58 14.89 1.47
CA LEU A 53 53.68 13.43 1.60
C LEU A 53 54.70 12.79 0.64
N GLU A 54 55.00 13.43 -0.49
CA GLU A 54 56.06 13.04 -1.43
C GLU A 54 57.44 13.51 -0.96
N ASN A 55 57.52 14.62 -0.21
CA ASN A 55 58.77 15.22 0.26
C ASN A 55 58.96 15.11 1.78
N ILE A 56 58.38 14.10 2.44
CA ILE A 56 58.40 13.97 3.92
C ILE A 56 59.83 14.06 4.46
N GLU A 57 60.81 13.41 3.82
CA GLU A 57 62.21 13.41 4.25
C GLU A 57 62.86 14.81 4.25
N ARG A 58 62.33 15.76 3.46
CA ARG A 58 62.81 17.16 3.36
C ARG A 58 62.22 18.10 4.41
N ILE A 59 61.31 17.61 5.26
CA ILE A 59 60.69 18.39 6.35
C ILE A 59 61.73 18.76 7.42
N GLY A 60 62.75 17.92 7.64
CA GLY A 60 63.87 18.18 8.54
C GLY A 60 63.57 17.99 10.04
N ASN A 61 62.31 17.98 10.46
CA ASN A 61 61.89 17.67 11.83
C ASN A 61 61.60 16.16 11.98
N PRO A 62 62.44 15.38 12.69
CA PRO A 62 62.30 13.91 12.77
C PRO A 62 60.96 13.43 13.35
N ARG A 63 60.35 14.23 14.25
CA ARG A 63 59.06 13.90 14.84
C ARG A 63 57.91 14.04 13.84
N LEU A 64 57.90 15.12 13.06
CA LEU A 64 56.87 15.33 12.02
C LEU A 64 57.02 14.32 10.88
N VAL A 65 58.26 13.97 10.51
CA VAL A 65 58.57 12.92 9.53
C VAL A 65 57.94 11.59 9.94
N SER A 66 58.13 11.17 11.19
CA SER A 66 57.54 9.93 11.72
C SER A 66 56.01 9.95 11.71
N ILE A 67 55.39 11.02 12.23
CA ILE A 67 53.92 11.17 12.29
C ILE A 67 53.28 11.13 10.90
N LEU A 68 53.83 11.89 9.94
CA LEU A 68 53.27 11.97 8.58
C LEU A 68 53.51 10.67 7.79
N SER A 69 54.63 9.99 8.01
CA SER A 69 54.90 8.68 7.39
C SER A 69 53.90 7.62 7.86
N MET A 70 53.55 7.61 9.15
CA MET A 70 52.53 6.71 9.70
C MET A 70 51.12 7.06 9.21
N ALA A 71 50.82 8.35 9.01
CA ALA A 71 49.51 8.81 8.56
C ALA A 71 49.28 8.63 7.04
N LYS A 72 50.33 8.37 6.25
CA LYS A 72 50.30 8.36 4.77
C LYS A 72 49.18 7.51 4.16
N ASN A 73 48.84 6.38 4.78
CA ASN A 73 47.81 5.47 4.28
C ASN A 73 46.37 5.89 4.65
N ASP A 74 46.19 6.71 5.68
CA ASP A 74 44.88 7.15 6.20
C ASP A 74 44.49 8.55 5.69
N VAL A 75 45.50 9.35 5.33
CA VAL A 75 45.30 10.74 4.86
C VAL A 75 44.45 10.82 3.59
N ALA A 76 44.58 9.86 2.66
CA ALA A 76 43.79 9.87 1.42
C ALA A 76 42.28 9.72 1.69
N THR A 77 41.91 8.87 2.65
CA THR A 77 40.51 8.67 3.05
C THR A 77 39.99 9.90 3.81
N LYS A 78 40.79 10.46 4.73
CA LYS A 78 40.44 11.69 5.44
C LYS A 78 40.23 12.88 4.52
N ARG A 79 41.09 13.02 3.50
CA ARG A 79 40.98 14.10 2.52
C ARG A 79 39.68 14.01 1.72
N LYS A 80 39.23 12.80 1.37
CA LYS A 80 37.92 12.60 0.70
C LYS A 80 36.73 13.05 1.55
N LEU A 81 36.84 12.99 2.88
CA LEU A 81 35.77 13.44 3.77
C LEU A 81 35.72 14.97 3.89
N VAL A 82 36.86 15.65 3.68
CA VAL A 82 36.96 17.12 3.74
C VAL A 82 36.64 17.76 2.38
N LEU A 83 36.91 17.06 1.27
CA LEU A 83 36.66 17.59 -0.08
C LEU A 83 35.17 17.57 -0.42
N LEU A 84 34.67 18.72 -0.90
CA LEU A 84 33.33 18.82 -1.47
C LEU A 84 33.32 18.24 -2.89
N SER A 85 32.34 17.37 -3.18
CA SER A 85 32.08 16.91 -4.54
C SER A 85 31.49 18.06 -5.37
N SER A 86 32.13 18.34 -6.50
CA SER A 86 31.72 19.40 -7.45
C SER A 86 31.03 18.84 -8.70
N ASP A 87 30.93 17.52 -8.78
CA ASP A 87 30.40 16.72 -9.89
C ASP A 87 29.05 16.08 -9.56
N ILE A 88 28.32 16.65 -8.60
CA ILE A 88 26.99 16.18 -8.23
C ILE A 88 26.04 16.43 -9.42
N PRO A 89 25.39 15.38 -9.98
CA PRO A 89 24.42 15.56 -11.05
C PRO A 89 23.17 16.22 -10.46
N LEU A 90 23.09 17.55 -10.59
CA LEU A 90 21.92 18.31 -10.20
C LEU A 90 20.98 18.44 -11.39
N GLU A 91 19.71 18.09 -11.18
CA GLU A 91 18.66 18.20 -12.19
C GLU A 91 18.13 19.64 -12.34
N ILE A 92 18.60 20.57 -11.52
CA ILE A 92 18.12 21.96 -11.44
C ILE A 92 19.24 22.96 -11.76
N GLY A 93 18.94 23.99 -12.54
CA GLY A 93 19.85 25.09 -12.84
C GLY A 93 19.86 26.20 -11.79
N LEU A 94 20.86 27.10 -11.84
CA LEU A 94 20.93 28.29 -10.97
C LEU A 94 19.72 29.24 -11.15
N GLU A 95 19.12 29.24 -12.34
CA GLU A 95 17.95 30.05 -12.68
C GLU A 95 16.69 29.56 -11.96
N GLU A 96 16.61 28.27 -11.64
CA GLU A 96 15.45 27.66 -10.99
C GLU A 96 15.43 27.88 -9.47
N ILE A 97 16.58 28.20 -8.89
CA ILE A 97 16.76 28.48 -7.45
C ILE A 97 16.76 29.99 -7.13
N GLU A 98 16.39 30.83 -8.09
CA GLU A 98 16.22 32.26 -7.84
C GLU A 98 15.16 32.48 -6.73
N VAL A 99 15.49 33.35 -5.77
CA VAL A 99 14.60 33.64 -4.65
C VAL A 99 13.35 34.33 -5.16
N LYS A 100 12.25 33.58 -5.20
CA LYS A 100 10.92 34.10 -5.57
C LYS A 100 10.29 34.83 -4.40
N LYS A 101 9.33 35.71 -4.70
CA LYS A 101 8.49 36.33 -3.66
C LYS A 101 7.74 35.22 -2.90
N PRO A 102 7.65 35.31 -1.57
CA PRO A 102 6.95 34.31 -0.78
C PRO A 102 5.46 34.29 -1.10
N ASP A 103 4.87 33.10 -1.06
CA ASP A 103 3.42 32.94 -1.06
C ASP A 103 2.89 33.45 0.29
N THR A 104 2.36 34.66 0.29
CA THR A 104 1.94 35.37 1.50
C THR A 104 0.78 34.69 2.21
N GLN A 105 -0.04 33.89 1.52
CA GLN A 105 -1.15 33.16 2.12
C GLN A 105 -0.66 31.91 2.86
N LYS A 106 0.24 31.13 2.23
CA LYS A 106 0.86 29.96 2.88
C LYS A 106 1.72 30.36 4.06
N LEU A 107 2.48 31.45 3.90
CA LEU A 107 3.35 31.96 4.96
C LEU A 107 2.54 32.44 6.17
N LEU A 108 1.42 33.13 5.93
CA LEU A 108 0.50 33.55 6.99
C LEU A 108 -0.08 32.34 7.74
N ALA A 109 -0.48 31.28 7.03
CA ALA A 109 -1.01 30.06 7.65
C ALA A 109 0.01 29.38 8.59
N ILE A 110 1.26 29.27 8.15
CA ILE A 110 2.35 28.71 8.97
C ILE A 110 2.61 29.60 10.20
N PHE A 111 2.69 30.91 10.01
CA PHE A 111 2.98 31.83 11.12
C PHE A 111 1.83 31.91 12.13
N LEU A 112 0.58 31.77 11.69
CA LEU A 112 -0.56 31.66 12.60
C LEU A 112 -0.55 30.33 13.38
N ARG A 113 -0.28 29.21 12.70
CA ARG A 113 -0.19 27.88 13.33
C ARG A 113 0.85 27.81 14.44
N HIS A 114 1.96 28.52 14.28
CA HIS A 114 3.07 28.54 15.24
C HIS A 114 3.09 29.81 16.11
N GLU A 115 2.04 30.63 16.08
CA GLU A 115 1.87 31.84 16.90
C GLU A 115 2.98 32.90 16.71
N PHE A 116 3.59 32.97 15.53
CA PHE A 116 4.65 33.93 15.20
C PHE A 116 4.12 35.33 14.85
N GLY A 117 3.44 35.97 15.80
CA GLY A 117 2.78 37.26 15.62
C GLY A 117 3.70 38.44 15.25
N SER A 118 4.98 38.42 15.66
CA SER A 118 5.98 39.43 15.28
C SER A 118 6.32 39.36 13.79
N LEU A 119 6.51 38.14 13.26
CA LEU A 119 6.85 37.91 11.86
C LEU A 119 5.68 38.22 10.92
N ILE A 120 4.43 37.99 11.36
CA ILE A 120 3.23 38.39 10.59
C ILE A 120 3.23 39.92 10.34
N LYS A 121 3.61 40.71 11.36
CA LYS A 121 3.69 42.17 11.25
C LYS A 121 4.88 42.61 10.39
N GLU A 122 6.05 42.00 10.61
CA GLU A 122 7.28 42.33 9.88
C GLU A 122 7.14 42.10 8.37
N PHE A 123 6.51 41.00 7.96
CA PHE A 123 6.26 40.66 6.56
C PHE A 123 5.03 41.35 5.97
N GLY A 124 4.33 42.21 6.73
CA GLY A 124 3.12 42.89 6.26
C GLY A 124 2.01 41.94 5.80
N LEU A 125 1.95 40.74 6.40
CA LEU A 125 1.01 39.70 6.01
C LEU A 125 -0.38 40.06 6.53
N ASN A 126 -1.15 40.73 5.69
CA ASN A 126 -2.55 40.94 5.96
C ASN A 126 -3.27 39.60 5.85
N LYS A 127 -4.19 39.32 6.79
CA LYS A 127 -5.33 38.45 6.48
C LYS A 127 -5.95 39.09 5.25
N GLY A 128 -5.65 38.56 4.06
CA GLY A 128 -6.05 39.19 2.79
C GLY A 128 -7.52 39.58 2.88
N GLU A 129 -7.90 40.67 2.20
CA GLU A 129 -9.29 41.13 2.13
C GLU A 129 -10.19 39.91 2.08
N THR A 130 -10.86 39.69 3.22
CA THR A 130 -11.80 38.60 3.37
C THR A 130 -12.89 38.99 2.40
N THR A 131 -12.89 38.40 1.21
CA THR A 131 -14.03 38.46 0.31
C THR A 131 -15.17 38.00 1.20
N SER A 132 -16.07 38.93 1.53
CA SER A 132 -17.08 38.77 2.56
C SER A 132 -17.87 37.48 2.30
N TYR A 133 -17.53 36.42 3.02
CA TYR A 133 -18.29 35.19 3.10
C TYR A 133 -19.52 35.51 3.95
N ALA A 134 -20.72 35.24 3.41
CA ALA A 134 -21.95 35.43 4.16
C ALA A 134 -21.87 34.70 5.52
N ALA A 135 -22.43 35.33 6.56
CA ALA A 135 -22.45 34.76 7.90
C ALA A 135 -23.11 33.38 7.85
N PHE A 136 -22.39 32.36 8.33
CA PHE A 136 -22.85 30.98 8.46
C PHE A 136 -24.26 30.82 9.06
N SER A 137 -24.67 31.78 9.91
CA SER A 137 -26.03 31.89 10.48
C SER A 137 -27.16 31.97 9.45
N GLU A 138 -26.86 32.18 8.16
CA GLU A 138 -27.84 32.29 7.09
C GLU A 138 -28.01 31.04 6.23
N LEU A 139 -27.23 29.96 6.44
CA LEU A 139 -27.44 28.71 5.70
C LEU A 139 -28.81 28.13 6.07
N LYS A 140 -29.76 28.22 5.13
CA LYS A 140 -31.16 27.81 5.32
C LYS A 140 -31.48 26.71 4.31
N GLY A 141 -30.95 25.52 4.54
CA GLY A 141 -31.15 24.37 3.65
C GLY A 141 -31.58 23.13 4.40
N LYS A 142 -32.37 22.27 3.73
CA LYS A 142 -32.57 20.87 4.17
C LYS A 142 -31.33 20.00 3.91
N ALA A 143 -30.33 20.54 3.22
CA ALA A 143 -29.09 19.88 2.88
C ALA A 143 -27.94 20.90 2.79
N ILE A 144 -26.72 20.42 3.00
CA ILE A 144 -25.48 21.16 2.74
C ILE A 144 -24.52 20.30 1.91
N SER A 145 -23.72 20.93 1.07
CA SER A 145 -22.59 20.31 0.38
C SER A 145 -21.27 20.69 1.05
N ILE A 146 -20.31 19.76 1.12
CA ILE A 146 -19.01 19.96 1.77
C ILE A 146 -17.90 19.48 0.83
N ILE A 147 -16.89 20.32 0.63
CA ILE A 147 -15.62 19.95 0.00
C ILE A 147 -14.49 20.30 0.97
N HIS A 148 -13.64 19.32 1.25
CA HIS A 148 -12.43 19.52 2.03
C HIS A 148 -11.24 19.73 1.08
N LYS A 149 -10.58 20.88 1.18
CA LYS A 149 -9.41 21.21 0.36
C LYS A 149 -8.32 21.79 1.25
N GLU A 150 -7.24 21.03 1.41
CA GLU A 150 -6.09 21.42 2.24
C GLU A 150 -6.53 21.80 3.67
N ASP A 151 -6.38 23.07 4.07
CA ASP A 151 -6.75 23.58 5.39
C ASP A 151 -8.13 24.26 5.40
N ASP A 152 -8.96 24.07 4.36
CA ASP A 152 -10.26 24.73 4.20
C ASP A 152 -11.43 23.75 3.96
N LEU A 153 -12.59 24.17 4.46
CA LEU A 153 -13.89 23.59 4.18
C LEU A 153 -14.68 24.58 3.31
N LEU A 154 -15.06 24.13 2.12
CA LEU A 154 -15.95 24.84 1.23
C LEU A 154 -17.36 24.27 1.39
N LEU A 155 -18.31 25.12 1.74
CA LEU A 155 -19.68 24.74 2.08
C LEU A 155 -20.67 25.45 1.16
N SER A 156 -21.83 24.85 0.93
CA SER A 156 -22.98 25.51 0.30
C SER A 156 -24.30 24.88 0.75
N ASP A 157 -25.37 25.66 0.77
CA ASP A 157 -26.76 25.18 0.92
C ASP A 157 -27.49 25.07 -0.43
N GLY A 158 -26.77 25.25 -1.55
CA GLY A 158 -27.30 25.29 -2.92
C GLY A 158 -27.47 26.72 -3.46
N GLU A 159 -27.74 27.70 -2.59
CA GLU A 159 -27.92 29.11 -2.98
C GLU A 159 -26.69 29.95 -2.63
N LYS A 160 -26.24 29.82 -1.38
CA LYS A 160 -25.09 30.53 -0.83
C LYS A 160 -23.92 29.56 -0.63
N SER A 161 -22.71 30.09 -0.68
CA SER A 161 -21.50 29.34 -0.38
C SER A 161 -20.68 30.07 0.67
N CYS A 162 -20.03 29.32 1.55
CA CYS A 162 -19.03 29.87 2.48
C CYS A 162 -17.77 29.02 2.49
N ARG A 163 -16.64 29.69 2.77
CA ARG A 163 -15.37 29.03 3.10
C ARG A 163 -15.15 29.20 4.58
N LEU A 164 -14.65 28.14 5.19
CA LEU A 164 -14.32 28.10 6.59
C LEU A 164 -12.96 27.43 6.72
N HIS A 165 -12.05 28.03 7.47
CA HIS A 165 -10.80 27.34 7.76
C HIS A 165 -11.07 26.11 8.63
N PHE A 166 -10.35 25.03 8.40
CA PHE A 166 -10.59 23.74 9.04
C PHE A 166 -10.60 23.83 10.58
N PHE A 167 -9.74 24.66 11.17
CA PHE A 167 -9.70 24.89 12.62
C PHE A 167 -10.96 25.54 13.20
N GLU A 168 -11.82 26.14 12.36
CA GLU A 168 -13.07 26.77 12.77
C GLU A 168 -14.27 25.82 12.70
N ILE A 169 -14.06 24.52 12.43
CA ILE A 169 -15.14 23.56 12.17
C ILE A 169 -16.13 23.42 13.33
N GLU A 170 -15.71 23.68 14.57
CA GLU A 170 -16.61 23.67 15.72
C GLU A 170 -17.76 24.69 15.57
N LYS A 171 -17.56 25.78 14.81
CA LYS A 171 -18.63 26.75 14.52
C LYS A 171 -19.79 26.11 13.75
N ILE A 172 -19.54 25.07 12.97
CA ILE A 172 -20.52 24.43 12.09
C ILE A 172 -20.97 23.05 12.61
N ARG A 173 -20.42 22.60 13.73
CA ARG A 173 -20.66 21.27 14.29
C ARG A 173 -22.13 20.94 14.48
N HIS A 174 -22.93 21.89 14.96
CA HIS A 174 -24.37 21.73 15.14
C HIS A 174 -25.12 21.41 13.84
N ILE A 175 -24.65 21.90 12.68
CA ILE A 175 -25.19 21.53 11.37
C ILE A 175 -24.73 20.13 10.96
N LEU A 176 -23.44 19.82 11.17
CA LEU A 176 -22.87 18.52 10.79
C LEU A 176 -23.57 17.35 11.51
N ILE A 177 -23.98 17.56 12.77
CA ILE A 177 -24.66 16.54 13.59
C ILE A 177 -26.19 16.63 13.57
N ASP A 178 -26.80 17.60 12.89
CA ASP A 178 -28.26 17.70 12.78
C ASP A 178 -28.81 16.67 11.79
N GLU A 179 -29.52 15.65 12.26
CA GLU A 179 -30.08 14.58 11.43
C GLU A 179 -31.07 15.06 10.36
N ARG A 180 -31.67 16.24 10.54
CA ARG A 180 -32.65 16.83 9.60
C ARG A 180 -31.97 17.46 8.39
N ILE A 181 -30.69 17.77 8.50
CA ILE A 181 -29.88 18.37 7.44
C ILE A 181 -29.11 17.25 6.74
N GLN A 182 -29.32 17.06 5.45
CA GLN A 182 -28.56 16.09 4.65
C GLN A 182 -27.16 16.63 4.33
N LYS A 183 -26.17 15.76 4.21
CA LYS A 183 -24.79 16.15 3.91
C LYS A 183 -24.33 15.48 2.62
N TYR A 184 -24.03 16.29 1.64
CA TYR A 184 -23.44 15.86 0.38
C TYR A 184 -21.98 16.27 0.35
N GLY A 185 -21.13 15.52 -0.33
CA GLY A 185 -19.74 15.95 -0.46
C GLY A 185 -18.91 15.04 -1.32
N TYR A 186 -17.62 15.33 -1.32
CA TYR A 186 -16.59 14.56 -1.99
C TYR A 186 -15.60 14.05 -0.95
N ASN A 187 -15.37 12.73 -0.93
CA ASN A 187 -14.47 12.07 0.02
C ASN A 187 -14.78 12.42 1.49
N LEU A 188 -16.05 12.32 1.89
CA LEU A 188 -16.56 12.60 3.24
C LEU A 188 -15.88 11.74 4.31
N LYS A 189 -15.40 10.55 3.94
CA LYS A 189 -14.62 9.69 4.83
C LYS A 189 -13.37 10.40 5.34
N SER A 190 -12.68 11.19 4.51
CA SER A 190 -11.49 11.94 4.93
C SER A 190 -11.74 12.89 6.10
N LEU A 191 -12.96 13.43 6.21
CA LEU A 191 -13.39 14.26 7.34
C LEU A 191 -13.73 13.38 8.55
N LEU A 192 -14.44 12.27 8.33
CA LEU A 192 -14.76 11.30 9.40
C LEU A 192 -13.50 10.77 10.07
N SER A 193 -12.45 10.43 9.31
CA SER A 193 -11.16 9.94 9.82
C SER A 193 -10.39 10.99 10.63
N GLN A 194 -10.76 12.28 10.50
CA GLN A 194 -10.25 13.38 11.33
C GLN A 194 -11.17 13.64 12.55
N ASN A 195 -11.95 12.64 12.96
CA ASN A 195 -12.92 12.72 14.06
C ASN A 195 -14.09 13.69 13.86
N ILE A 196 -14.35 14.15 12.64
CA ILE A 196 -15.50 15.01 12.33
C ILE A 196 -16.73 14.13 12.19
N ARG A 197 -17.71 14.31 13.06
CA ARG A 197 -18.92 13.47 13.07
C ARG A 197 -20.03 14.10 12.24
N PHE A 198 -20.63 13.28 11.40
CA PHE A 198 -21.85 13.60 10.67
C PHE A 198 -23.02 12.75 11.17
N SER A 199 -24.21 13.36 11.18
CA SER A 199 -25.48 12.65 11.38
C SER A 199 -26.42 12.94 10.20
N GLY A 200 -27.47 12.14 10.05
CA GLY A 200 -28.42 12.25 8.95
C GLY A 200 -27.96 11.53 7.68
N LYS A 201 -28.68 11.76 6.58
CA LYS A 201 -28.37 11.12 5.28
C LYS A 201 -27.11 11.73 4.66
N LEU A 202 -26.17 10.86 4.32
CA LEU A 202 -24.93 11.22 3.63
C LEU A 202 -25.04 10.88 2.14
N PHE A 203 -24.36 11.65 1.29
CA PHE A 203 -24.13 11.34 -0.11
C PHE A 203 -22.70 11.71 -0.50
N ASP A 204 -21.91 10.74 -0.92
CA ASP A 204 -20.55 10.98 -1.41
C ASP A 204 -20.49 10.81 -2.93
N VAL A 205 -20.12 11.88 -3.64
CA VAL A 205 -20.05 11.86 -5.11
C VAL A 205 -18.91 10.98 -5.63
N GLU A 206 -17.84 10.77 -4.84
CA GLU A 206 -16.74 9.88 -5.20
C GLU A 206 -17.23 8.43 -5.23
N ILE A 207 -17.92 8.00 -4.18
CA ILE A 207 -18.52 6.68 -4.05
C ILE A 207 -19.56 6.43 -5.14
N ALA A 208 -20.45 7.41 -5.38
CA ALA A 208 -21.49 7.31 -6.41
C ALA A 208 -20.88 7.17 -7.81
N SER A 209 -19.86 7.99 -8.13
CA SER A 209 -19.13 7.91 -9.38
C SER A 209 -18.40 6.57 -9.56
N TYR A 210 -17.83 6.04 -8.48
CA TYR A 210 -17.17 4.73 -8.47
C TYR A 210 -18.12 3.58 -8.78
N LEU A 211 -19.32 3.55 -8.19
CA LEU A 211 -20.29 2.49 -8.48
C LEU A 211 -20.72 2.49 -9.95
N LEU A 212 -20.89 3.68 -10.55
CA LEU A 212 -21.27 3.84 -11.95
C LEU A 212 -20.12 3.56 -12.93
N THR A 213 -18.86 3.75 -12.51
CA THR A 213 -17.71 3.55 -13.38
C THR A 213 -16.50 3.08 -12.57
N PRO A 214 -16.45 1.78 -12.18
CA PRO A 214 -15.40 1.30 -11.28
C PRO A 214 -14.01 1.44 -11.88
N GLY A 215 -13.10 2.03 -11.11
CA GLY A 215 -11.70 2.26 -11.50
C GLY A 215 -11.08 3.34 -10.63
N PRO A 216 -9.85 3.79 -10.91
CA PRO A 216 -9.14 4.74 -10.04
C PRO A 216 -9.42 6.23 -10.33
N LYS A 217 -10.16 6.59 -11.39
CA LYS A 217 -10.33 7.98 -11.86
C LYS A 217 -11.60 8.63 -11.31
N HIS A 218 -11.52 9.05 -10.06
CA HIS A 218 -12.61 9.70 -9.32
C HIS A 218 -12.15 10.95 -8.58
N SER A 219 -11.21 11.74 -9.12
CA SER A 219 -11.03 13.10 -8.57
C SER A 219 -12.31 13.93 -8.77
N LEU A 220 -12.52 14.97 -7.97
CA LEU A 220 -13.70 15.82 -8.15
C LEU A 220 -13.73 16.43 -9.56
N GLU A 221 -12.57 16.80 -10.09
CA GLU A 221 -12.39 17.29 -11.46
C GLU A 221 -12.82 16.24 -12.49
N ASP A 222 -12.37 14.99 -12.33
CA ASP A 222 -12.76 13.88 -13.22
C ASP A 222 -14.28 13.66 -13.22
N ILE A 223 -14.90 13.75 -12.04
CA ILE A 223 -16.34 13.55 -11.86
C ILE A 223 -17.12 14.69 -12.52
N VAL A 224 -16.75 15.94 -12.24
CA VAL A 224 -17.39 17.12 -12.85
C VAL A 224 -17.24 17.07 -14.37
N MET A 225 -16.03 16.84 -14.89
CA MET A 225 -15.80 16.72 -16.34
C MET A 225 -16.63 15.62 -17.00
N ARG A 226 -16.85 14.49 -16.30
CA ARG A 226 -17.61 13.34 -16.85
C ARG A 226 -19.12 13.57 -16.84
N TYR A 227 -19.66 14.21 -15.81
CA TYR A 227 -21.10 14.27 -15.58
C TYR A 227 -21.71 15.66 -15.79
N LEU A 228 -20.92 16.72 -15.64
CA LEU A 228 -21.30 18.14 -15.75
C LEU A 228 -20.15 18.96 -16.38
N PRO A 229 -19.77 18.71 -17.65
CA PRO A 229 -18.57 19.32 -18.27
C PRO A 229 -18.60 20.84 -18.42
N SER A 230 -19.76 21.48 -18.23
CA SER A 230 -19.93 22.94 -18.29
C SER A 230 -19.83 23.61 -16.91
N GLU A 231 -19.68 22.83 -15.84
CA GLU A 231 -19.59 23.32 -14.47
C GLU A 231 -18.15 23.23 -13.95
N ASP A 232 -17.80 24.09 -12.99
CA ASP A 232 -16.54 24.01 -12.27
C ASP A 232 -16.69 23.17 -10.97
N PRO A 233 -15.62 22.51 -10.49
CA PRO A 233 -15.61 21.87 -9.18
C PRO A 233 -15.88 22.87 -8.04
N SER A 234 -17.09 22.83 -7.49
CA SER A 234 -17.50 23.71 -6.39
C SER A 234 -18.51 23.01 -5.47
N PRO A 235 -18.72 23.52 -4.24
CA PRO A 235 -19.75 22.97 -3.35
C PRO A 235 -21.15 23.01 -3.99
N LYS A 236 -21.49 24.07 -4.73
CA LYS A 236 -22.77 24.15 -5.45
C LYS A 236 -22.91 23.02 -6.47
N THR A 237 -21.84 22.72 -7.19
CA THR A 237 -21.81 21.66 -8.20
C THR A 237 -22.07 20.27 -7.58
N ILE A 238 -21.77 20.06 -6.31
CA ILE A 238 -22.08 18.80 -5.60
C ILE A 238 -23.59 18.53 -5.57
N PHE A 239 -24.45 19.55 -5.47
CA PHE A 239 -25.90 19.35 -5.51
C PHE A 239 -26.36 18.84 -6.88
N LEU A 240 -25.86 19.45 -7.96
CA LEU A 240 -26.13 19.03 -9.34
C LEU A 240 -25.61 17.60 -9.59
N LEU A 241 -24.40 17.30 -9.12
CA LEU A 241 -23.82 15.97 -9.19
C LEU A 241 -24.66 14.96 -8.42
N LYS A 242 -25.12 15.29 -7.21
CA LYS A 242 -25.96 14.41 -6.41
C LYS A 242 -27.20 13.99 -7.19
N GLU A 243 -27.93 14.94 -7.77
CA GLU A 243 -29.14 14.64 -8.53
C GLU A 243 -28.83 13.76 -9.76
N ARG A 244 -27.80 14.15 -10.52
CA ARG A 244 -27.40 13.44 -11.74
C ARG A 244 -26.93 12.00 -11.47
N LEU A 245 -26.07 11.83 -10.46
CA LEU A 245 -25.50 10.54 -10.08
C LEU A 245 -26.55 9.64 -9.42
N GLU A 246 -27.39 10.17 -8.55
CA GLU A 246 -28.47 9.40 -7.91
C GLU A 246 -29.48 8.89 -8.94
N GLN A 247 -29.88 9.73 -9.90
CA GLN A 247 -30.78 9.28 -10.97
C GLN A 247 -30.14 8.16 -11.79
N ARG A 248 -28.87 8.33 -12.18
CA ARG A 248 -28.17 7.30 -12.95
C ARG A 248 -27.99 5.99 -12.17
N MET A 249 -27.71 6.07 -10.87
CA MET A 249 -27.66 4.87 -10.02
C MET A 249 -29.02 4.16 -9.91
N LYS A 250 -30.14 4.91 -9.94
CA LYS A 250 -31.48 4.28 -10.03
C LYS A 250 -31.69 3.59 -11.37
N ASP A 251 -31.31 4.25 -12.46
CA ASP A 251 -31.45 3.70 -13.82
C ASP A 251 -30.61 2.41 -13.99
N GLU A 252 -29.48 2.31 -13.28
CA GLU A 252 -28.57 1.16 -13.32
C GLU A 252 -28.77 0.15 -12.18
N ASP A 253 -29.79 0.29 -11.32
CA ASP A 253 -30.10 -0.60 -10.18
C ASP A 253 -28.97 -0.71 -9.13
N LEU A 254 -28.30 0.41 -8.85
CA LEU A 254 -27.16 0.52 -7.93
C LEU A 254 -27.50 1.27 -6.63
N ILE A 255 -28.73 1.77 -6.50
CA ILE A 255 -29.11 2.67 -5.39
C ILE A 255 -29.08 1.98 -4.02
N ASP A 256 -29.48 0.71 -3.97
CA ASP A 256 -29.45 -0.09 -2.74
C ASP A 256 -28.01 -0.42 -2.35
N LEU A 257 -27.17 -0.80 -3.31
CA LEU A 257 -25.74 -1.01 -3.07
C LEU A 257 -25.06 0.25 -2.50
N PHE A 258 -25.42 1.42 -3.03
CA PHE A 258 -24.93 2.71 -2.55
C PHE A 258 -25.33 2.99 -1.10
N TYR A 259 -26.64 2.93 -0.79
CA TYR A 259 -27.15 3.34 0.52
C TYR A 259 -27.07 2.26 1.62
N GLU A 260 -27.11 0.98 1.26
CA GLU A 260 -27.06 -0.12 2.23
C GLU A 260 -25.64 -0.60 2.52
N ILE A 261 -24.71 -0.42 1.58
CA ILE A 261 -23.33 -0.92 1.69
C ILE A 261 -22.32 0.22 1.66
N GLU A 262 -22.15 0.90 0.54
CA GLU A 262 -20.97 1.78 0.39
C GLU A 262 -21.02 3.01 1.32
N MET A 263 -22.17 3.66 1.45
CA MET A 263 -22.32 4.86 2.29
C MET A 263 -22.21 4.55 3.78
N PRO A 264 -22.85 3.51 4.36
CA PRO A 264 -22.64 3.16 5.76
C PRO A 264 -21.19 2.73 6.05
N LEU A 265 -20.53 2.09 5.08
CA LEU A 265 -19.17 1.59 5.24
C LEU A 265 -18.16 2.73 5.47
N ILE A 266 -18.36 3.93 4.92
CA ILE A 266 -17.41 5.04 5.10
C ILE A 266 -17.17 5.34 6.59
N LYS A 267 -18.21 5.23 7.43
CA LYS A 267 -18.09 5.47 8.87
C LYS A 267 -17.28 4.36 9.55
N VAL A 268 -17.54 3.11 9.19
CA VAL A 268 -16.81 1.95 9.71
C VAL A 268 -15.33 2.06 9.38
N LEU A 269 -15.00 2.39 8.12
CA LEU A 269 -13.61 2.57 7.69
C LEU A 269 -12.95 3.73 8.44
N ALA A 270 -13.62 4.88 8.55
CA ALA A 270 -13.07 6.01 9.31
C ALA A 270 -12.79 5.65 10.78
N ASP A 271 -13.68 4.90 11.43
CA ASP A 271 -13.48 4.45 12.81
C ASP A 271 -12.29 3.46 12.92
N MET A 272 -12.09 2.59 11.94
CA MET A 272 -10.89 1.73 11.85
C MET A 272 -9.60 2.54 11.65
N GLU A 273 -9.63 3.54 10.77
CA GLU A 273 -8.49 4.43 10.51
C GLU A 273 -8.10 5.22 11.77
N ILE A 274 -9.09 5.73 12.50
CA ILE A 274 -8.87 6.41 13.79
C ILE A 274 -8.32 5.45 14.84
N ALA A 275 -8.84 4.22 14.91
CA ALA A 275 -8.42 3.25 15.91
C ALA A 275 -6.93 2.89 15.76
N GLY A 276 -6.49 2.66 14.52
CA GLY A 276 -5.13 2.22 14.21
C GLY A 276 -4.80 0.84 14.81
N ILE A 277 -3.63 0.31 14.49
CA ILE A 277 -3.10 -0.92 15.10
C ILE A 277 -1.80 -0.62 15.83
N SER A 278 -1.65 -1.16 17.05
CA SER A 278 -0.45 -0.96 17.86
C SER A 278 0.73 -1.74 17.30
N VAL A 279 1.91 -1.11 17.31
CA VAL A 279 3.15 -1.67 16.78
C VAL A 279 4.25 -1.59 17.85
N ASN A 280 4.87 -2.71 18.15
CA ASN A 280 6.04 -2.78 18.99
C ASN A 280 7.27 -2.26 18.22
N LYS A 281 7.60 -0.98 18.43
CA LYS A 281 8.66 -0.26 17.72
C LYS A 281 10.04 -0.84 18.00
N GLU A 282 10.30 -1.26 19.24
CA GLU A 282 11.57 -1.85 19.66
C GLU A 282 11.81 -3.19 18.96
N TYR A 283 10.78 -4.05 18.95
CA TYR A 283 10.81 -5.32 18.24
C TYR A 283 11.02 -5.10 16.74
N LEU A 284 10.22 -4.22 16.11
CA LEU A 284 10.36 -3.92 14.67
C LEU A 284 11.77 -3.42 14.31
N SER A 285 12.33 -2.54 15.15
CA SER A 285 13.69 -2.01 14.95
C SER A 285 14.77 -3.08 15.12
N SER A 286 14.63 -3.96 16.12
CA SER A 286 15.58 -5.06 16.34
C SER A 286 15.51 -6.11 15.22
N PHE A 287 14.31 -6.45 14.75
CA PHE A 287 14.11 -7.32 13.60
C PHE A 287 14.69 -6.71 12.32
N GLY A 288 14.58 -5.39 12.14
CA GLY A 288 15.25 -4.64 11.07
C GLY A 288 16.76 -4.86 11.04
N LYS A 289 17.43 -4.81 12.19
CA LYS A 289 18.88 -5.07 12.30
C LYS A 289 19.23 -6.53 11.99
N GLU A 290 18.37 -7.47 12.37
CA GLU A 290 18.56 -8.88 12.01
C GLU A 290 18.49 -9.08 10.48
N LEU A 291 17.54 -8.43 9.82
CA LEU A 291 17.43 -8.45 8.36
C LEU A 291 18.67 -7.83 7.70
N GLU A 292 19.22 -6.74 8.23
CA GLU A 292 20.46 -6.13 7.72
C GLU A 292 21.63 -7.10 7.73
N VAL A 293 21.83 -7.85 8.83
CA VAL A 293 22.88 -8.86 8.92
C VAL A 293 22.67 -9.98 7.91
N LYS A 294 21.43 -10.46 7.75
CA LYS A 294 21.08 -11.49 6.74
C LYS A 294 21.31 -10.99 5.31
N ILE A 295 20.93 -9.75 5.02
CA ILE A 295 21.14 -9.09 3.71
C ILE A 295 22.63 -8.97 3.40
N ALA A 296 23.45 -8.56 4.37
CA ALA A 296 24.91 -8.48 4.19
C ALA A 296 25.50 -9.86 3.88
N SER A 297 25.16 -10.87 4.68
CA SER A 297 25.65 -12.24 4.48
C SER A 297 25.24 -12.85 3.13
N ILE A 298 24.00 -12.66 2.70
CA ILE A 298 23.57 -13.19 1.40
C ILE A 298 24.17 -12.40 0.23
N SER A 299 24.39 -11.10 0.40
CA SER A 299 25.05 -10.27 -0.62
C SER A 299 26.48 -10.74 -0.86
N GLU A 300 27.24 -11.05 0.20
CA GLU A 300 28.58 -11.63 0.09
C GLU A 300 28.56 -12.96 -0.67
N LYS A 301 27.67 -13.88 -0.31
CA LYS A 301 27.50 -15.17 -1.02
C LYS A 301 27.14 -14.97 -2.49
N ILE A 302 26.32 -13.97 -2.80
CA ILE A 302 25.97 -13.63 -4.18
C ILE A 302 27.21 -13.16 -4.94
N TYR A 303 28.01 -12.26 -4.38
CA TYR A 303 29.22 -11.74 -5.03
C TYR A 303 30.27 -12.83 -5.23
N GLU A 304 30.45 -13.72 -4.25
CA GLU A 304 31.31 -14.90 -4.37
C GLU A 304 30.84 -15.82 -5.51
N THR A 305 29.54 -16.13 -5.54
CA THR A 305 28.95 -17.02 -6.56
C THR A 305 28.97 -16.40 -7.96
N ALA A 306 28.83 -15.07 -8.06
CA ALA A 306 28.90 -14.33 -9.32
C ALA A 306 30.34 -14.04 -9.77
N GLY A 307 31.32 -14.12 -8.87
CA GLY A 307 32.73 -13.81 -9.10
C GLY A 307 33.03 -12.32 -9.29
N GLU A 308 32.07 -11.42 -9.00
CA GLU A 308 32.25 -9.97 -8.99
C GLU A 308 31.15 -9.27 -8.18
N SER A 309 31.39 -8.02 -7.80
CA SER A 309 30.39 -7.17 -7.17
C SER A 309 29.57 -6.40 -8.20
N PHE A 310 28.28 -6.27 -7.95
CA PHE A 310 27.34 -5.52 -8.79
C PHE A 310 26.14 -5.06 -7.96
N ASN A 311 25.34 -4.14 -8.49
CA ASN A 311 24.12 -3.69 -7.83
C ASN A 311 23.02 -4.77 -7.92
N LEU A 312 22.78 -5.45 -6.81
CA LEU A 312 21.77 -6.51 -6.67
C LEU A 312 20.32 -6.04 -6.94
N ASN A 313 20.07 -4.74 -6.80
CA ASN A 313 18.77 -4.13 -7.09
C ASN A 313 18.61 -3.70 -8.56
N SER A 314 19.65 -3.84 -9.40
CA SER A 314 19.61 -3.48 -10.81
C SER A 314 19.28 -4.70 -11.69
N PRO A 315 18.07 -4.79 -12.27
CA PRO A 315 17.71 -5.91 -13.15
C PRO A 315 18.65 -6.01 -14.37
N LYS A 316 19.16 -4.88 -14.84
CA LYS A 316 20.08 -4.81 -15.99
C LYS A 316 21.43 -5.46 -15.67
N GLN A 317 22.02 -5.12 -14.53
CA GLN A 317 23.30 -5.71 -14.13
C GLN A 317 23.15 -7.20 -13.83
N LEU A 318 22.08 -7.57 -13.11
CA LEU A 318 21.76 -8.98 -12.87
C LEU A 318 21.55 -9.77 -14.17
N SER A 319 20.86 -9.20 -15.15
CA SER A 319 20.65 -9.82 -16.46
C SER A 319 21.98 -10.11 -17.17
N ALA A 320 22.94 -9.16 -17.13
CA ALA A 320 24.26 -9.36 -17.72
C ALA A 320 25.02 -10.51 -17.04
N ILE A 321 24.99 -10.57 -15.70
CA ILE A 321 25.62 -11.68 -14.95
C ILE A 321 25.00 -13.03 -15.31
N LEU A 322 23.66 -13.14 -15.29
CA LEU A 322 22.98 -14.42 -15.51
C LEU A 322 23.14 -14.93 -16.94
N PHE A 323 22.97 -14.07 -17.95
CA PHE A 323 22.83 -14.52 -19.33
C PHE A 323 24.09 -14.33 -20.18
N GLU A 324 24.89 -13.30 -19.91
CA GLU A 324 26.10 -13.03 -20.70
C GLU A 324 27.32 -13.71 -20.06
N LYS A 325 27.52 -13.54 -18.75
CA LYS A 325 28.68 -14.10 -18.05
C LYS A 325 28.53 -15.59 -17.73
N LEU A 326 27.42 -15.96 -17.07
CA LEU A 326 27.16 -17.35 -16.69
C LEU A 326 26.57 -18.18 -17.83
N GLY A 327 26.13 -17.54 -18.91
CA GLY A 327 25.58 -18.22 -20.09
C GLY A 327 24.29 -19.01 -19.80
N LEU A 328 23.53 -18.64 -18.76
CA LEU A 328 22.27 -19.32 -18.45
C LEU A 328 21.24 -19.09 -19.57
N PRO A 329 20.31 -20.04 -19.79
CA PRO A 329 19.34 -19.90 -20.87
C PRO A 329 18.45 -18.66 -20.65
N PRO A 330 18.35 -17.76 -21.63
CA PRO A 330 17.57 -16.55 -21.47
C PRO A 330 16.08 -16.83 -21.33
N GLY A 331 15.43 -16.14 -20.39
CA GLY A 331 13.99 -16.20 -20.20
C GLY A 331 13.22 -15.26 -21.14
N LYS A 332 12.12 -14.71 -20.63
CA LYS A 332 11.27 -13.76 -21.36
C LYS A 332 12.03 -12.48 -21.72
N GLN A 333 12.03 -12.10 -23.00
CA GLN A 333 12.62 -10.84 -23.46
C GLN A 333 11.75 -9.64 -23.11
N ILE A 334 12.38 -8.55 -22.67
CA ILE A 334 11.76 -7.26 -22.32
C ILE A 334 12.50 -6.12 -23.02
N LYS A 335 11.96 -4.90 -22.97
CA LYS A 335 12.55 -3.72 -23.63
C LYS A 335 14.01 -3.45 -23.23
N THR A 336 14.40 -3.83 -22.03
CA THR A 336 15.72 -3.54 -21.43
C THR A 336 16.67 -4.75 -21.39
N GLY A 337 16.34 -5.86 -22.08
CA GLY A 337 17.13 -7.10 -22.06
C GLY A 337 16.26 -8.32 -21.77
N TYR A 338 16.76 -9.25 -20.96
CA TYR A 338 15.98 -10.41 -20.50
C TYR A 338 15.38 -10.15 -19.11
N SER A 339 14.19 -10.69 -18.87
CA SER A 339 13.52 -10.56 -17.58
C SER A 339 14.32 -11.29 -16.51
N THR A 340 14.42 -10.67 -15.34
CA THR A 340 14.94 -11.29 -14.12
C THR A 340 13.84 -11.37 -13.07
N ASP A 341 12.58 -11.46 -13.48
CA ASP A 341 11.44 -11.61 -12.56
C ASP A 341 11.50 -12.94 -11.77
N GLU A 342 10.65 -13.05 -10.76
CA GLU A 342 10.60 -14.21 -9.87
C GLU A 342 10.40 -15.52 -10.65
N GLU A 343 9.53 -15.52 -11.67
CA GLU A 343 9.28 -16.69 -12.52
C GLU A 343 10.53 -17.16 -13.24
N VAL A 344 11.27 -16.25 -13.88
CA VAL A 344 12.52 -16.59 -14.56
C VAL A 344 13.55 -17.09 -13.55
N LEU A 345 13.73 -16.41 -12.42
CA LEU A 345 14.70 -16.82 -11.41
C LEU A 345 14.39 -18.20 -10.80
N ILE A 346 13.12 -18.53 -10.56
CA ILE A 346 12.71 -19.86 -10.10
C ILE A 346 13.10 -20.92 -11.13
N SER A 347 12.82 -20.68 -12.42
CA SER A 347 13.17 -21.63 -13.49
C SER A 347 14.69 -21.87 -13.56
N LEU A 348 15.49 -20.81 -13.43
CA LEU A 348 16.95 -20.85 -13.48
C LEU A 348 17.59 -21.44 -12.22
N SER A 349 16.87 -21.45 -11.09
CA SER A 349 17.37 -22.00 -9.82
C SER A 349 17.65 -23.51 -9.90
N ASN A 350 17.09 -24.21 -10.90
CA ASN A 350 17.40 -25.61 -11.17
C ASN A 350 18.74 -25.82 -11.89
N LEU A 351 19.27 -24.78 -12.52
CA LEU A 351 20.48 -24.82 -13.33
C LEU A 351 21.68 -24.22 -12.60
N HIS A 352 21.45 -23.25 -11.72
CA HIS A 352 22.51 -22.54 -11.03
C HIS A 352 22.05 -22.06 -9.62
N PRO A 353 22.92 -22.04 -8.60
CA PRO A 353 22.56 -21.59 -7.25
C PRO A 353 22.28 -20.08 -7.16
N LEU A 354 22.94 -19.25 -7.98
CA LEU A 354 22.83 -17.78 -7.93
C LEU A 354 21.38 -17.25 -8.00
N PRO A 355 20.51 -17.67 -8.96
CA PRO A 355 19.10 -17.26 -8.99
C PRO A 355 18.34 -17.45 -7.67
N ARG A 356 18.60 -18.55 -6.95
CA ARG A 356 17.96 -18.81 -5.65
C ARG A 356 18.41 -17.83 -4.58
N LEU A 357 19.71 -17.52 -4.53
CA LEU A 357 20.25 -16.52 -3.61
C LEU A 357 19.68 -15.13 -3.90
N ILE A 358 19.49 -14.79 -5.18
CA ILE A 358 18.88 -13.51 -5.58
C ILE A 358 17.41 -13.43 -5.15
N LEU A 359 16.65 -14.51 -5.28
CA LEU A 359 15.26 -14.57 -4.80
C LEU A 359 15.18 -14.29 -3.29
N GLU A 360 16.04 -14.95 -2.51
CA GLU A 360 16.12 -14.77 -1.07
C GLU A 360 16.57 -13.34 -0.69
N TYR A 361 17.57 -12.79 -1.39
CA TYR A 361 17.98 -11.39 -1.22
C TYR A 361 16.82 -10.42 -1.48
N ARG A 362 16.07 -10.61 -2.57
CA ARG A 362 14.94 -9.74 -2.92
C ARG A 362 13.81 -9.81 -1.91
N GLU A 363 13.53 -10.99 -1.36
CA GLU A 363 12.57 -11.13 -0.26
C GLU A 363 13.02 -10.32 0.96
N LEU A 364 14.26 -10.53 1.43
CA LEU A 364 14.82 -9.83 2.58
C LEU A 364 14.86 -8.31 2.37
N ALA A 365 15.37 -7.86 1.22
CA ALA A 365 15.47 -6.45 0.88
C ALA A 365 14.09 -5.78 0.77
N LYS A 366 13.09 -6.47 0.22
CA LYS A 366 11.70 -5.99 0.18
C LYS A 366 11.12 -5.89 1.58
N LEU A 367 11.31 -6.91 2.43
CA LEU A 367 10.81 -6.89 3.81
C LEU A 367 11.40 -5.73 4.60
N LYS A 368 12.71 -5.50 4.49
CA LYS A 368 13.38 -4.37 5.14
C LYS A 368 12.87 -3.03 4.61
N SER A 369 12.99 -2.79 3.30
CA SER A 369 12.66 -1.49 2.71
C SER A 369 11.19 -1.13 2.84
N THR A 370 10.28 -2.07 2.55
CA THR A 370 8.84 -1.80 2.50
C THR A 370 8.23 -1.81 3.89
N TYR A 371 8.60 -2.77 4.74
CA TYR A 371 7.90 -3.01 6.00
C TYR A 371 8.68 -2.63 7.25
N ILE A 372 10.01 -2.45 7.19
CA ILE A 372 10.74 -1.87 8.33
C ILE A 372 10.89 -0.38 8.12
N ASP A 373 11.66 0.00 7.10
CA ASP A 373 12.04 1.38 6.83
C ASP A 373 10.81 2.23 6.44
N GLY A 374 9.83 1.61 5.77
CA GLY A 374 8.56 2.24 5.43
C GLY A 374 7.54 2.33 6.57
N LEU A 375 7.56 1.42 7.57
CA LEU A 375 6.61 1.45 8.69
C LEU A 375 7.08 2.32 9.85
N LEU A 376 8.37 2.28 10.19
CA LEU A 376 8.90 2.98 11.37
C LEU A 376 8.55 4.48 11.41
N PRO A 377 8.58 5.25 10.30
CA PRO A 377 8.20 6.66 10.29
C PRO A 377 6.69 6.90 10.43
N LEU A 378 5.86 5.87 10.21
CA LEU A 378 4.40 5.94 10.25
C LEU A 378 3.82 5.58 11.62
N ILE A 379 4.67 5.17 12.57
CA ILE A 379 4.27 4.92 13.95
C ILE A 379 4.08 6.27 14.64
N ASP A 380 2.87 6.52 15.13
CA ASP A 380 2.52 7.75 15.83
C ASP A 380 3.09 7.80 17.26
N ALA A 381 2.82 8.89 17.98
CA ALA A 381 3.27 9.06 19.35
C ALA A 381 2.63 8.05 20.34
N GLY A 382 1.47 7.48 19.99
CA GLY A 382 0.79 6.43 20.76
C GLY A 382 1.29 5.02 20.44
N GLY A 383 2.28 4.86 19.55
CA GLY A 383 2.79 3.56 19.13
C GLY A 383 1.90 2.84 18.11
N LYS A 384 1.05 3.58 17.39
CA LYS A 384 0.08 3.04 16.44
C LYS A 384 0.39 3.40 15.00
N VAL A 385 -0.04 2.53 14.10
CA VAL A 385 -0.02 2.77 12.65
C VAL A 385 -1.45 2.89 12.15
N HIS A 386 -1.69 3.95 11.36
CA HIS A 386 -3.00 4.29 10.81
C HIS A 386 -2.98 4.13 9.30
N THR A 387 -3.44 2.97 8.80
CA THR A 387 -3.60 2.76 7.36
C THR A 387 -4.82 3.51 6.84
N SER A 388 -4.84 3.91 5.58
CA SER A 388 -6.02 4.47 4.91
C SER A 388 -6.67 3.45 3.97
N PHE A 389 -7.92 3.07 4.22
CA PHE A 389 -8.71 2.16 3.39
C PHE A 389 -9.39 2.91 2.24
N ASN A 390 -9.39 2.36 1.03
CA ASN A 390 -9.99 2.99 -0.14
C ASN A 390 -11.05 2.07 -0.72
N GLN A 391 -12.28 2.58 -0.86
CA GLN A 391 -13.40 1.89 -1.51
C GLN A 391 -13.33 1.98 -3.03
N THR A 392 -12.70 3.03 -3.55
CA THR A 392 -12.85 3.52 -4.94
C THR A 392 -11.66 3.19 -5.85
N VAL A 393 -10.85 2.16 -5.51
CA VAL A 393 -9.63 1.82 -6.27
C VAL A 393 -9.82 0.56 -7.11
N THR A 394 -10.28 -0.54 -6.49
CA THR A 394 -10.34 -1.82 -7.19
C THR A 394 -11.60 -1.92 -8.04
N ALA A 395 -11.50 -2.46 -9.26
CA ALA A 395 -12.67 -2.68 -10.11
C ALA A 395 -13.61 -3.79 -9.59
N THR A 396 -13.15 -4.59 -8.60
CA THR A 396 -13.89 -5.72 -8.04
C THR A 396 -14.70 -5.35 -6.79
N GLY A 397 -14.65 -4.11 -6.30
CA GLY A 397 -15.30 -3.74 -5.04
C GLY A 397 -14.51 -4.04 -3.77
N ARG A 398 -13.36 -4.73 -3.86
CA ARG A 398 -12.47 -4.97 -2.72
C ARG A 398 -11.90 -3.66 -2.18
N LEU A 399 -11.75 -3.59 -0.86
CA LEU A 399 -11.01 -2.52 -0.22
C LEU A 399 -9.52 -2.66 -0.57
N SER A 400 -8.85 -1.53 -0.74
CA SER A 400 -7.38 -1.46 -0.80
C SER A 400 -6.86 -0.50 0.27
N CYS A 401 -5.71 -0.77 0.88
CA CYS A 401 -5.15 0.11 1.90
C CYS A 401 -3.81 0.74 1.47
N ARG A 402 -3.51 1.94 1.98
CA ARG A 402 -2.27 2.68 1.71
C ARG A 402 -1.78 3.41 2.97
N ASN A 403 -0.51 3.82 2.96
CA ASN A 403 0.13 4.60 4.02
C ASN A 403 -0.04 4.04 5.44
N PRO A 404 0.35 2.77 5.71
CA PRO A 404 1.01 1.81 4.81
C PRO A 404 0.03 0.79 4.21
N ASN A 405 0.49 0.01 3.22
CA ASN A 405 -0.33 -1.07 2.66
C ASN A 405 -0.18 -2.36 3.51
N LEU A 406 -1.04 -2.50 4.52
CA LEU A 406 -1.06 -3.64 5.44
C LEU A 406 -1.62 -4.93 4.82
N GLN A 407 -2.36 -4.85 3.70
CA GLN A 407 -2.88 -6.03 3.00
C GLN A 407 -1.78 -6.87 2.35
N ASN A 408 -0.64 -6.27 2.01
CA ASN A 408 0.43 -6.94 1.28
C ASN A 408 1.50 -7.60 2.17
N ILE A 409 1.37 -7.51 3.50
CA ILE A 409 2.35 -8.10 4.43
C ILE A 409 2.33 -9.63 4.25
N PRO A 410 3.45 -10.27 3.86
CA PRO A 410 3.49 -11.70 3.57
C PRO A 410 3.01 -12.56 4.75
N VAL A 411 2.14 -13.54 4.46
CA VAL A 411 1.54 -14.44 5.48
C VAL A 411 2.34 -15.75 5.63
N ARG A 412 2.86 -16.28 4.52
CA ARG A 412 3.35 -17.67 4.45
C ARG A 412 4.82 -17.84 4.81
N SER A 413 5.65 -16.81 4.63
CA SER A 413 7.08 -16.91 4.97
C SER A 413 7.32 -16.60 6.44
N GLU A 414 8.26 -17.31 7.06
CA GLU A 414 8.64 -17.08 8.46
C GLU A 414 9.14 -15.64 8.69
N LEU A 415 9.80 -15.05 7.69
CA LEU A 415 10.22 -13.65 7.73
C LEU A 415 9.02 -12.69 7.67
N GLY A 416 8.01 -13.00 6.86
CA GLY A 416 6.74 -12.26 6.82
C GLY A 416 5.98 -12.32 8.14
N LYS A 417 5.91 -13.50 8.77
CA LYS A 417 5.39 -13.65 10.13
C LYS A 417 6.18 -12.82 11.14
N GLY A 418 7.51 -12.72 10.99
CA GLY A 418 8.35 -11.82 11.78
C GLY A 418 7.87 -10.37 11.74
N ILE A 419 7.55 -9.83 10.56
CA ILE A 419 6.94 -8.49 10.44
C ILE A 419 5.59 -8.43 11.17
N ARG A 420 4.72 -9.43 10.97
CA ARG A 420 3.39 -9.46 11.61
C ARG A 420 3.46 -9.52 13.14
N LYS A 421 4.49 -10.15 13.72
CA LYS A 421 4.72 -10.17 15.18
C LYS A 421 4.92 -8.77 15.79
N ALA A 422 5.34 -7.79 15.00
CA ALA A 422 5.46 -6.41 15.46
C ALA A 422 4.10 -5.76 15.73
N PHE A 423 3.03 -6.23 15.09
CA PHE A 423 1.67 -5.74 15.31
C PHE A 423 1.06 -6.46 16.51
N VAL A 424 0.78 -5.72 17.56
CA VAL A 424 0.42 -6.25 18.88
C VAL A 424 -0.93 -5.69 19.34
N ALA A 425 -1.61 -6.42 20.23
CA ALA A 425 -2.71 -5.85 20.99
C ALA A 425 -2.17 -4.94 22.10
N GLU A 426 -2.97 -3.96 22.53
CA GLU A 426 -2.70 -3.22 23.77
C GLU A 426 -2.69 -4.14 25.01
N GLU A 427 -2.07 -3.67 26.09
CA GLU A 427 -2.01 -4.40 27.37
C GLU A 427 -3.42 -4.77 27.88
N GLY A 428 -3.60 -6.01 28.35
CA GLY A 428 -4.91 -6.53 28.77
C GLY A 428 -5.86 -6.96 27.63
N LYS A 429 -5.44 -6.80 26.37
CA LYS A 429 -6.25 -7.13 25.18
C LYS A 429 -5.67 -8.27 24.36
N LEU A 430 -6.44 -8.71 23.37
CA LEU A 430 -6.06 -9.70 22.35
C LEU A 430 -6.42 -9.17 20.97
N LEU A 431 -5.64 -9.56 19.97
CA LEU A 431 -6.06 -9.53 18.58
C LEU A 431 -6.94 -10.76 18.32
N LEU A 432 -8.06 -10.57 17.64
CA LEU A 432 -8.95 -11.63 17.18
C LEU A 432 -9.03 -11.56 15.65
N SER A 433 -8.60 -12.62 14.98
CA SER A 433 -8.80 -12.84 13.55
C SER A 433 -10.12 -13.57 13.32
N CYS A 434 -10.86 -13.14 12.30
CA CYS A 434 -12.07 -13.78 11.80
C CYS A 434 -11.97 -13.87 10.27
N ASP A 435 -11.72 -15.06 9.74
CA ASP A 435 -11.47 -15.32 8.32
C ASP A 435 -12.60 -16.15 7.69
N TYR A 436 -13.12 -15.72 6.54
CA TYR A 436 -14.11 -16.55 5.84
C TYR A 436 -13.47 -17.79 5.21
N SER A 437 -13.93 -18.95 5.63
CA SER A 437 -13.44 -20.23 5.13
C SER A 437 -13.90 -20.48 3.69
N GLN A 438 -13.00 -20.25 2.72
CA GLN A 438 -13.21 -20.51 1.28
C GLN A 438 -14.44 -19.80 0.68
N ILE A 439 -14.65 -18.53 1.01
CA ILE A 439 -15.83 -17.76 0.59
C ILE A 439 -16.06 -17.76 -0.93
N GLU A 440 -14.99 -17.66 -1.74
CA GLU A 440 -15.11 -17.62 -3.19
C GLU A 440 -15.68 -18.93 -3.76
N LEU A 441 -15.29 -20.10 -3.21
CA LEU A 441 -15.84 -21.38 -3.63
C LEU A 441 -17.29 -21.58 -3.16
N ARG A 442 -17.65 -21.04 -1.99
CA ARG A 442 -19.04 -21.05 -1.50
C ARG A 442 -19.95 -20.18 -2.37
N ILE A 443 -19.45 -19.02 -2.81
CA ILE A 443 -20.15 -18.15 -3.75
C ILE A 443 -20.29 -18.85 -5.11
N LEU A 444 -19.22 -19.49 -5.61
CA LEU A 444 -19.30 -20.29 -6.83
C LEU A 444 -20.39 -21.38 -6.73
N ALA A 445 -20.44 -22.11 -5.60
CA ALA A 445 -21.47 -23.12 -5.36
C ALA A 445 -22.88 -22.53 -5.40
N HIS A 446 -23.07 -21.37 -4.76
CA HIS A 446 -24.35 -20.68 -4.73
C HIS A 446 -24.81 -20.23 -6.13
N LEU A 447 -23.92 -19.55 -6.85
CA LEU A 447 -24.18 -18.98 -8.18
C LEU A 447 -24.38 -20.06 -9.23
N SER A 448 -23.53 -21.09 -9.23
CA SER A 448 -23.61 -22.20 -10.19
C SER A 448 -24.76 -23.16 -9.91
N GLY A 449 -25.22 -23.24 -8.66
CA GLY A 449 -26.22 -24.22 -8.27
C GLY A 449 -25.74 -25.67 -8.39
N ASP A 450 -24.43 -25.90 -8.46
CA ASP A 450 -23.86 -27.23 -8.64
C ASP A 450 -24.14 -28.12 -7.41
N GLU A 451 -24.91 -29.18 -7.61
CA GLU A 451 -25.44 -30.03 -6.54
C GLU A 451 -24.32 -30.70 -5.73
N LEU A 452 -23.28 -31.19 -6.40
CA LEU A 452 -22.16 -31.88 -5.75
C LEU A 452 -21.35 -30.91 -4.90
N LEU A 453 -21.05 -29.73 -5.45
CA LEU A 453 -20.31 -28.70 -4.73
C LEU A 453 -21.10 -28.18 -3.51
N ILE A 454 -22.42 -27.99 -3.67
CA ILE A 454 -23.31 -27.58 -2.57
C ILE A 454 -23.35 -28.65 -1.48
N GLU A 455 -23.55 -29.91 -1.85
CA GLU A 455 -23.62 -31.03 -0.92
C GLU A 455 -22.34 -31.17 -0.08
N SER A 456 -21.16 -31.07 -0.69
CA SER A 456 -19.89 -31.13 0.04
C SER A 456 -19.77 -30.03 1.09
N PHE A 457 -20.21 -28.81 0.79
CA PHE A 457 -20.21 -27.73 1.77
C PHE A 457 -21.24 -27.92 2.89
N ILE A 458 -22.42 -28.48 2.59
CA ILE A 458 -23.46 -28.78 3.59
C ILE A 458 -22.98 -29.87 4.56
N ARG A 459 -22.26 -30.88 4.04
CA ARG A 459 -21.72 -31.98 4.85
C ARG A 459 -20.46 -31.59 5.65
N GLY A 460 -19.92 -30.39 5.43
CA GLY A 460 -18.70 -29.93 6.11
C GLY A 460 -17.43 -30.65 5.62
N GLU A 461 -17.45 -31.20 4.41
CA GLU A 461 -16.31 -31.90 3.82
C GLU A 461 -15.20 -30.90 3.41
N ASP A 462 -13.95 -31.37 3.40
CA ASP A 462 -12.85 -30.60 2.79
C ASP A 462 -12.99 -30.65 1.27
N ILE A 463 -13.42 -29.53 0.69
CA ILE A 463 -13.72 -29.44 -0.73
C ILE A 463 -12.53 -29.81 -1.63
N HIS A 464 -11.30 -29.55 -1.21
CA HIS A 464 -10.12 -29.88 -2.01
C HIS A 464 -9.86 -31.38 -2.01
N THR A 465 -10.05 -32.02 -0.86
CA THR A 465 -9.95 -33.48 -0.71
C THR A 465 -11.04 -34.17 -1.53
N GLU A 466 -12.26 -33.66 -1.45
CA GLU A 466 -13.40 -34.24 -2.17
C GLU A 466 -13.28 -34.07 -3.68
N THR A 467 -12.83 -32.90 -4.15
CA THR A 467 -12.51 -32.70 -5.57
C THR A 467 -11.41 -33.66 -6.02
N ALA A 468 -10.36 -33.87 -5.22
CA ALA A 468 -9.30 -34.82 -5.54
C ALA A 468 -9.85 -36.25 -5.63
N ALA A 469 -10.61 -36.70 -4.62
CA ALA A 469 -11.23 -38.01 -4.56
C ALA A 469 -12.02 -38.33 -5.84
N ARG A 470 -12.82 -37.36 -6.32
CA ARG A 470 -13.62 -37.50 -7.54
C ARG A 470 -12.80 -37.48 -8.83
N ILE A 471 -11.79 -36.60 -8.93
CA ILE A 471 -10.92 -36.53 -10.12
C ILE A 471 -10.09 -37.81 -10.29
N TYR A 472 -9.57 -38.35 -9.19
CA TYR A 472 -8.77 -39.58 -9.18
C TYR A 472 -9.61 -40.86 -9.07
N ASN A 473 -10.91 -40.72 -8.80
CA ASN A 473 -11.83 -41.83 -8.57
C ASN A 473 -11.34 -42.78 -7.45
N ILE A 474 -11.01 -42.19 -6.29
CA ILE A 474 -10.55 -42.87 -5.08
C ILE A 474 -11.40 -42.42 -3.88
N ASP A 475 -11.43 -43.21 -2.80
CA ASP A 475 -12.04 -42.78 -1.55
C ASP A 475 -11.29 -41.55 -0.96
N PRO A 476 -11.98 -40.54 -0.40
CA PRO A 476 -11.35 -39.39 0.25
C PRO A 476 -10.25 -39.74 1.25
N VAL A 477 -10.34 -40.87 1.95
CA VAL A 477 -9.33 -41.34 2.91
C VAL A 477 -7.99 -41.67 2.23
N PHE A 478 -7.99 -42.03 0.95
CA PHE A 478 -6.77 -42.30 0.18
C PHE A 478 -6.18 -41.07 -0.52
N VAL A 479 -6.79 -39.89 -0.36
CA VAL A 479 -6.29 -38.66 -0.96
C VAL A 479 -5.01 -38.21 -0.28
N THR A 480 -3.92 -38.16 -1.06
CA THR A 480 -2.63 -37.68 -0.57
C THR A 480 -2.59 -36.16 -0.44
N PRO A 481 -1.70 -35.58 0.39
CA PRO A 481 -1.49 -34.13 0.45
C PRO A 481 -1.11 -33.51 -0.90
N ALA A 482 -0.43 -34.26 -1.77
CA ALA A 482 -0.09 -33.82 -3.13
C ALA A 482 -1.34 -33.73 -4.01
N MET A 483 -2.19 -34.75 -4.01
CA MET A 483 -3.48 -34.75 -4.74
C MET A 483 -4.39 -33.61 -4.27
N ARG A 484 -4.51 -33.43 -2.96
CA ARG A 484 -5.27 -32.31 -2.37
C ARG A 484 -4.75 -30.95 -2.83
N ARG A 485 -3.42 -30.77 -2.88
CA ARG A 485 -2.79 -29.53 -3.37
C ARG A 485 -3.10 -29.27 -4.84
N GLN A 486 -3.06 -30.31 -5.67
CA GLN A 486 -3.39 -30.21 -7.09
C GLN A 486 -4.87 -29.85 -7.28
N ALA A 487 -5.78 -30.53 -6.59
CA ALA A 487 -7.21 -30.21 -6.61
C ALA A 487 -7.50 -28.79 -6.09
N LYS A 488 -6.76 -28.33 -5.08
CA LYS A 488 -6.81 -26.93 -4.63
C LYS A 488 -6.46 -25.96 -5.75
N ALA A 489 -5.35 -26.18 -6.45
CA ALA A 489 -4.96 -25.35 -7.58
C ALA A 489 -6.00 -25.40 -8.72
N VAL A 490 -6.63 -26.56 -8.99
CA VAL A 490 -7.75 -26.65 -9.95
C VAL A 490 -8.94 -25.81 -9.49
N ASN A 491 -9.41 -25.97 -8.26
CA ASN A 491 -10.57 -25.24 -7.72
C ASN A 491 -10.38 -23.72 -7.82
N PHE A 492 -9.22 -23.22 -7.38
CA PHE A 492 -8.93 -21.79 -7.48
C PHE A 492 -8.66 -21.37 -8.93
N GLY A 493 -7.90 -22.15 -9.70
CA GLY A 493 -7.63 -21.88 -11.11
C GLY A 493 -8.91 -21.68 -11.91
N ILE A 494 -9.94 -22.49 -11.68
CA ILE A 494 -11.23 -22.38 -12.37
C ILE A 494 -11.99 -21.12 -11.97
N VAL A 495 -12.02 -20.75 -10.68
CA VAL A 495 -12.58 -19.47 -10.21
C VAL A 495 -11.91 -18.27 -10.90
N TYR A 496 -10.61 -18.37 -11.21
CA TYR A 496 -9.84 -17.33 -11.89
C TYR A 496 -9.80 -17.46 -13.42
N GLY A 497 -10.55 -18.41 -14.01
CA GLY A 497 -10.57 -18.64 -15.46
C GLY A 497 -9.21 -19.09 -16.03
N MET A 498 -8.39 -19.75 -15.21
CA MET A 498 -7.07 -20.25 -15.58
C MET A 498 -7.19 -21.34 -16.65
N GLY A 499 -6.45 -21.17 -17.76
CA GLY A 499 -6.35 -22.19 -18.81
C GLY A 499 -5.38 -23.32 -18.43
N SER A 500 -5.39 -24.39 -19.23
CA SER A 500 -4.52 -25.57 -19.01
C SER A 500 -3.03 -25.24 -18.91
N TYR A 501 -2.55 -24.24 -19.67
CA TYR A 501 -1.17 -23.77 -19.58
C TYR A 501 -0.83 -23.19 -18.21
N GLY A 502 -1.72 -22.33 -17.66
CA GLY A 502 -1.51 -21.72 -16.34
C GLY A 502 -1.52 -22.76 -15.24
N LEU A 503 -2.49 -23.67 -15.29
CA LEU A 503 -2.61 -24.74 -14.31
C LEU A 503 -1.39 -25.67 -14.34
N ALA A 504 -0.98 -26.13 -15.53
CA ALA A 504 0.18 -27.01 -15.70
C ALA A 504 1.44 -26.43 -15.05
N LYS A 505 1.66 -25.13 -15.22
CA LYS A 505 2.79 -24.42 -14.64
C LYS A 505 2.69 -24.27 -13.12
N GLU A 506 1.50 -24.02 -12.58
CA GLU A 506 1.30 -23.85 -11.13
C GLU A 506 1.55 -25.16 -10.35
N ILE A 507 1.11 -26.30 -10.88
CA ILE A 507 1.24 -27.60 -10.19
C ILE A 507 2.37 -28.48 -10.72
N GLY A 508 3.11 -28.02 -11.74
CA GLY A 508 4.29 -28.70 -12.28
C GLY A 508 3.98 -29.99 -13.03
N ILE A 509 2.93 -30.00 -13.85
CA ILE A 509 2.53 -31.17 -14.69
C ILE A 509 2.54 -30.81 -16.17
N SER A 510 2.33 -31.79 -17.05
CA SER A 510 2.23 -31.52 -18.49
C SER A 510 0.95 -30.73 -18.82
N GLN A 511 1.00 -29.92 -19.89
CA GLN A 511 -0.19 -29.18 -20.35
C GLN A 511 -1.35 -30.13 -20.73
N GLN A 512 -1.02 -31.34 -21.20
CA GLN A 512 -2.00 -32.37 -21.53
C GLN A 512 -2.70 -32.88 -20.27
N ASP A 513 -1.94 -33.23 -19.23
CA ASP A 513 -2.50 -33.67 -17.94
C ASP A 513 -3.39 -32.59 -17.32
N ALA A 514 -2.94 -31.32 -17.36
CA ALA A 514 -3.73 -30.20 -16.85
C ALA A 514 -5.05 -30.02 -17.64
N LYS A 515 -5.02 -30.22 -18.96
CA LYS A 515 -6.22 -30.18 -19.81
C LYS A 515 -7.19 -31.31 -19.44
N GLU A 516 -6.69 -32.51 -19.21
CA GLU A 516 -7.49 -33.67 -18.80
C GLU A 516 -8.10 -33.47 -17.41
N MET A 517 -7.35 -32.92 -16.45
CA MET A 517 -7.87 -32.58 -15.12
C MET A 517 -9.00 -31.55 -15.19
N ILE A 518 -8.83 -30.48 -15.97
CA ILE A 518 -9.87 -29.47 -16.17
C ILE A 518 -11.12 -30.09 -16.82
N ALA A 519 -10.94 -30.95 -17.82
CA ALA A 519 -12.05 -31.64 -18.48
C ALA A 519 -12.80 -32.57 -17.52
N LYS A 520 -12.08 -33.36 -16.71
CA LYS A 520 -12.68 -34.19 -15.65
C LYS A 520 -13.45 -33.35 -14.64
N TYR A 521 -12.86 -32.23 -14.20
CA TYR A 521 -13.53 -31.31 -13.28
C TYR A 521 -14.87 -30.83 -13.83
N PHE A 522 -14.92 -30.30 -15.06
CA PHE A 522 -16.17 -29.82 -15.65
C PHE A 522 -17.15 -30.95 -15.98
N GLY A 523 -16.67 -32.17 -16.21
CA GLY A 523 -17.52 -33.35 -16.34
C GLY A 523 -18.22 -33.74 -15.03
N LEU A 524 -17.54 -33.52 -13.90
CA LEU A 524 -18.07 -33.75 -12.54
C LEU A 524 -18.99 -32.61 -12.10
N TYR A 525 -18.50 -31.37 -12.11
CA TYR A 525 -19.19 -30.17 -11.65
C TYR A 525 -19.89 -29.46 -12.83
N LYS A 526 -20.96 -30.08 -13.32
CA LYS A 526 -21.70 -29.60 -14.50
C LYS A 526 -22.37 -28.24 -14.29
N GLY A 527 -22.84 -27.96 -13.07
CA GLY A 527 -23.42 -26.66 -12.74
C GLY A 527 -22.38 -25.55 -12.84
N VAL A 528 -21.15 -25.82 -12.38
CA VAL A 528 -20.02 -24.89 -12.53
C VAL A 528 -19.69 -24.64 -14.00
N ALA A 529 -19.64 -25.70 -14.81
CA ALA A 529 -19.38 -25.57 -16.25
C ALA A 529 -20.44 -24.71 -16.96
N GLY A 530 -21.73 -24.98 -16.69
CA GLY A 530 -22.85 -24.22 -17.24
C GLY A 530 -22.80 -22.75 -16.84
N TYR A 531 -22.59 -22.47 -15.56
CA TYR A 531 -22.47 -21.11 -15.03
C TYR A 531 -21.35 -20.30 -15.69
N ILE A 532 -20.18 -20.90 -15.90
CA ILE A 532 -19.05 -20.20 -16.53
C ILE A 532 -19.38 -19.78 -17.96
N GLU A 533 -19.98 -20.68 -18.75
CA GLU A 533 -20.33 -20.36 -20.14
C GLU A 533 -21.47 -19.35 -20.24
N GLU A 534 -22.50 -19.49 -19.39
CA GLU A 534 -23.59 -18.51 -19.28
C GLU A 534 -23.06 -17.12 -18.89
N THR A 535 -22.18 -17.05 -17.89
CA THR A 535 -21.58 -15.79 -17.44
C THR A 535 -20.78 -15.11 -18.55
N LYS A 536 -19.99 -15.88 -19.32
CA LYS A 536 -19.27 -15.34 -20.49
C LYS A 536 -20.24 -14.83 -21.56
N GLN A 537 -21.33 -15.55 -21.81
CA GLN A 537 -22.33 -15.14 -22.79
C GLN A 537 -23.00 -13.82 -22.38
N LEU A 538 -23.54 -13.76 -21.16
CA LEU A 538 -24.17 -12.56 -20.62
C LEU A 538 -23.22 -11.36 -20.63
N ALA A 539 -21.94 -11.58 -20.28
CA ALA A 539 -20.95 -10.51 -20.31
C ALA A 539 -20.62 -10.03 -21.73
N ARG A 540 -20.60 -10.91 -22.73
CA ARG A 540 -20.42 -10.52 -24.15
C ARG A 540 -21.62 -9.74 -24.69
N GLU A 541 -22.83 -10.09 -24.26
CA GLU A 541 -24.06 -9.41 -24.67
C GLU A 541 -24.23 -8.04 -23.99
N GLY A 542 -23.96 -7.97 -22.68
CA GLY A 542 -24.12 -6.74 -21.88
C GLY A 542 -22.89 -5.84 -21.81
N GLY A 543 -21.69 -6.35 -22.06
CA GLY A 543 -20.42 -5.62 -21.94
C GLY A 543 -19.93 -5.40 -20.50
N TYR A 544 -20.52 -6.10 -19.52
CA TYR A 544 -20.14 -6.03 -18.10
C TYR A 544 -20.39 -7.36 -17.38
N ALA A 545 -19.80 -7.52 -16.20
CA ALA A 545 -20.13 -8.57 -15.24
C ALA A 545 -20.78 -7.97 -13.98
N GLU A 546 -21.64 -8.75 -13.32
CA GLU A 546 -22.47 -8.29 -12.19
C GLU A 546 -22.33 -9.22 -10.97
N THR A 547 -22.26 -8.67 -9.75
CA THR A 547 -22.25 -9.45 -8.50
C THR A 547 -23.67 -9.81 -8.05
N MET A 548 -23.76 -10.67 -7.03
CA MET A 548 -25.02 -10.98 -6.36
C MET A 548 -25.79 -9.76 -5.86
N LEU A 549 -25.07 -8.68 -5.51
CA LEU A 549 -25.63 -7.43 -5.01
C LEU A 549 -25.56 -6.31 -6.06
N LYS A 550 -25.68 -6.68 -7.34
CA LYS A 550 -25.84 -5.75 -8.49
C LYS A 550 -24.66 -4.85 -8.81
N ARG A 551 -23.51 -5.00 -8.12
CA ARG A 551 -22.29 -4.27 -8.50
C ARG A 551 -21.90 -4.67 -9.92
N LYS A 552 -21.68 -3.69 -10.79
CA LYS A 552 -21.25 -3.91 -12.17
C LYS A 552 -19.77 -3.63 -12.34
N ARG A 553 -19.12 -4.34 -13.25
CA ARG A 553 -17.79 -4.01 -13.80
C ARG A 553 -17.86 -4.09 -15.32
N HIS A 554 -17.68 -2.96 -15.99
CA HIS A 554 -17.56 -2.93 -17.44
C HIS A 554 -16.28 -3.63 -17.91
N ILE A 555 -16.37 -4.36 -19.03
CA ILE A 555 -15.29 -5.19 -19.58
C ILE A 555 -15.10 -4.83 -21.06
N PRO A 556 -14.49 -3.67 -21.37
CA PRO A 556 -14.27 -3.25 -22.76
C PRO A 556 -13.44 -4.25 -23.57
N GLU A 557 -12.61 -5.06 -22.91
CA GLU A 557 -11.75 -6.08 -23.52
C GLU A 557 -12.54 -7.14 -24.30
N LEU A 558 -13.81 -7.38 -23.95
CA LEU A 558 -14.69 -8.32 -24.67
C LEU A 558 -14.98 -7.88 -26.11
N GLY A 559 -14.92 -6.56 -26.38
CA GLY A 559 -15.08 -5.99 -27.72
C GLY A 559 -13.79 -5.94 -28.54
N SER A 560 -12.64 -6.33 -27.97
CA SER A 560 -11.35 -6.26 -28.67
C SER A 560 -11.25 -7.29 -29.80
N LYS A 561 -10.64 -6.88 -30.91
CA LYS A 561 -10.24 -7.78 -32.01
C LYS A 561 -9.04 -8.65 -31.64
N ASN A 562 -8.28 -8.29 -30.60
CA ASN A 562 -7.13 -9.05 -30.14
C ASN A 562 -7.58 -10.24 -29.29
N ARG A 563 -7.28 -11.46 -29.75
CA ARG A 563 -7.66 -12.71 -29.06
C ARG A 563 -7.20 -12.75 -27.60
N LYS A 564 -5.96 -12.32 -27.31
CA LYS A 564 -5.41 -12.36 -25.94
C LYS A 564 -6.15 -11.41 -24.99
N GLU A 565 -6.55 -10.25 -25.50
CA GLU A 565 -7.30 -9.25 -24.74
C GLU A 565 -8.73 -9.73 -24.50
N LYS A 566 -9.37 -10.31 -25.53
CA LYS A 566 -10.69 -10.93 -25.38
C LYS A 566 -10.69 -12.09 -24.38
N GLU A 567 -9.71 -13.00 -24.47
CA GLU A 567 -9.53 -14.09 -23.49
C GLU A 567 -9.31 -13.55 -22.06
N PHE A 568 -8.64 -12.41 -21.91
CA PHE A 568 -8.52 -11.73 -20.61
C PHE A 568 -9.86 -11.19 -20.13
N GLY A 569 -10.64 -10.54 -21.00
CA GLY A 569 -11.99 -10.07 -20.69
C GLY A 569 -12.92 -11.20 -20.23
N GLU A 570 -12.84 -12.37 -20.87
CA GLU A 570 -13.63 -13.54 -20.48
C GLU A 570 -13.23 -14.08 -19.09
N ARG A 571 -11.94 -14.08 -18.75
CA ARG A 571 -11.48 -14.44 -17.39
C ARG A 571 -12.00 -13.44 -16.36
N VAL A 572 -11.94 -12.15 -16.69
CA VAL A 572 -12.48 -11.08 -15.84
C VAL A 572 -13.98 -11.26 -15.63
N ALA A 573 -14.73 -11.61 -16.67
CA ALA A 573 -16.17 -11.80 -16.61
C ALA A 573 -16.59 -12.93 -15.66
N VAL A 574 -15.83 -14.04 -15.64
CA VAL A 574 -16.11 -15.17 -14.74
C VAL A 574 -15.67 -14.87 -13.31
N ASN A 575 -14.51 -14.24 -13.13
CA ASN A 575 -13.94 -13.98 -11.82
C ASN A 575 -14.70 -12.89 -11.05
N MET A 576 -15.10 -11.82 -11.75
CA MET A 576 -15.65 -10.64 -11.09
C MET A 576 -16.91 -10.93 -10.26
N PRO A 577 -17.93 -11.67 -10.74
CA PRO A 577 -19.12 -11.98 -9.94
C PRO A 577 -18.78 -12.70 -8.64
N ILE A 578 -17.78 -13.60 -8.66
CA ILE A 578 -17.38 -14.38 -7.49
C ILE A 578 -16.62 -13.51 -6.50
N GLN A 579 -15.53 -12.90 -6.96
CA GLN A 579 -14.65 -12.08 -6.12
C GLN A 579 -15.35 -10.81 -5.61
N GLY A 580 -16.15 -10.19 -6.47
CA GLY A 580 -16.92 -8.99 -6.13
C GLY A 580 -18.04 -9.27 -5.15
N SER A 581 -18.73 -10.41 -5.28
CA SER A 581 -19.71 -10.82 -4.28
C SER A 581 -19.03 -11.08 -2.93
N ALA A 582 -17.84 -11.70 -2.90
CA ALA A 582 -17.09 -11.88 -1.65
C ALA A 582 -16.76 -10.53 -0.99
N ALA A 583 -16.34 -9.55 -1.79
CA ALA A 583 -16.09 -8.18 -1.32
C ALA A 583 -17.36 -7.51 -0.80
N ASP A 584 -18.49 -7.69 -1.47
CA ASP A 584 -19.78 -7.13 -1.03
C ASP A 584 -20.23 -7.76 0.31
N LEU A 585 -20.07 -9.07 0.48
CA LEU A 585 -20.45 -9.77 1.71
C LEU A 585 -19.59 -9.38 2.90
N ILE A 586 -18.27 -9.23 2.74
CA ILE A 586 -17.41 -8.76 3.84
C ILE A 586 -17.74 -7.32 4.23
N LYS A 587 -18.02 -6.43 3.27
CA LYS A 587 -18.47 -5.06 3.56
C LYS A 587 -19.78 -5.04 4.34
N LYS A 588 -20.76 -5.85 3.92
CA LYS A 588 -22.04 -5.99 4.61
C LYS A 588 -21.87 -6.55 6.03
N ALA A 589 -20.96 -7.51 6.20
CA ALA A 589 -20.61 -8.03 7.52
C ALA A 589 -19.96 -6.96 8.40
N MET A 590 -19.02 -6.16 7.87
CA MET A 590 -18.39 -5.05 8.60
C MET A 590 -19.45 -4.06 9.14
N ILE A 591 -20.43 -3.69 8.31
CA ILE A 591 -21.52 -2.77 8.70
C ILE A 591 -22.40 -3.39 9.78
N ARG A 592 -22.74 -4.69 9.66
CA ARG A 592 -23.53 -5.41 10.67
C ARG A 592 -22.78 -5.53 11.98
N ILE A 593 -21.49 -5.86 11.94
CA ILE A 593 -20.62 -5.95 13.12
C ILE A 593 -20.55 -4.58 13.79
N ALA A 594 -20.25 -3.51 13.06
CA ALA A 594 -20.13 -2.16 13.63
C ALA A 594 -21.38 -1.68 14.37
N LYS A 595 -22.57 -2.17 14.01
CA LYS A 595 -23.83 -1.86 14.73
C LYS A 595 -23.99 -2.63 16.04
N ASN A 596 -23.40 -3.80 16.15
CA ASN A 596 -23.58 -4.74 17.27
C ASN A 596 -22.31 -4.92 18.12
N LEU A 597 -21.18 -4.34 17.70
CA LEU A 597 -19.90 -4.48 18.36
C LEU A 597 -19.92 -3.71 19.69
N PRO A 598 -19.62 -4.36 20.83
CA PRO A 598 -19.56 -3.67 22.11
C PRO A 598 -18.35 -2.75 22.19
N SER A 599 -18.40 -1.75 23.08
CA SER A 599 -17.30 -0.80 23.27
C SER A 599 -15.98 -1.43 23.74
N SER A 600 -16.02 -2.67 24.25
CA SER A 600 -14.84 -3.48 24.61
C SER A 600 -14.12 -4.09 23.41
N ALA A 601 -14.60 -3.86 22.19
CA ALA A 601 -14.01 -4.38 20.96
C ALA A 601 -13.91 -3.30 19.89
N LYS A 602 -12.85 -3.37 19.08
CA LYS A 602 -12.62 -2.47 17.95
C LYS A 602 -12.25 -3.28 16.72
N MET A 603 -12.88 -2.97 15.59
CA MET A 603 -12.43 -3.48 14.30
C MET A 603 -11.20 -2.67 13.87
N LEU A 604 -10.11 -3.34 13.53
CA LEU A 604 -8.84 -2.69 13.22
C LEU A 604 -8.50 -2.78 11.73
N LEU A 605 -8.51 -3.98 11.17
CA LEU A 605 -8.05 -4.24 9.81
C LEU A 605 -9.01 -5.12 9.03
N GLN A 606 -9.01 -4.92 7.72
CA GLN A 606 -9.61 -5.82 6.75
C GLN A 606 -8.51 -6.24 5.76
N VAL A 607 -8.23 -7.54 5.70
CA VAL A 607 -7.17 -8.11 4.86
C VAL A 607 -7.74 -9.26 4.06
N HIS A 608 -7.95 -9.05 2.75
CA HIS A 608 -8.59 -10.03 1.87
C HIS A 608 -10.00 -10.44 2.33
N ASP A 609 -10.17 -11.61 2.93
CA ASP A 609 -11.40 -12.17 3.49
C ASP A 609 -11.37 -12.25 5.03
N GLU A 610 -10.29 -11.73 5.64
CA GLU A 610 -10.04 -11.66 7.07
C GLU A 610 -10.43 -10.29 7.65
N LEU A 611 -11.09 -10.30 8.81
CA LEU A 611 -11.30 -9.14 9.69
C LEU A 611 -10.50 -9.32 10.98
N ILE A 612 -9.76 -8.29 11.38
CA ILE A 612 -8.95 -8.29 12.59
C ILE A 612 -9.54 -7.28 13.57
N PHE A 613 -9.73 -7.75 14.81
CA PHE A 613 -10.27 -6.98 15.91
C PHE A 613 -9.25 -6.90 17.03
N GLU A 614 -9.37 -5.87 17.86
CA GLU A 614 -8.77 -5.83 19.19
C GLU A 614 -9.89 -5.89 20.21
N ILE A 615 -9.76 -6.80 21.19
CA ILE A 615 -10.78 -7.08 22.19
C ILE A 615 -10.15 -7.18 23.58
N GLU A 616 -10.88 -6.79 24.62
CA GLU A 616 -10.51 -7.12 26.00
C GLU A 616 -10.42 -8.65 26.18
N GLU A 617 -9.37 -9.15 26.82
CA GLU A 617 -9.11 -10.59 26.95
C GLU A 617 -10.28 -11.34 27.60
N ASN A 618 -10.86 -10.76 28.65
CA ASN A 618 -12.01 -11.31 29.37
C ASN A 618 -13.36 -11.19 28.60
N SER A 619 -13.36 -10.56 27.42
CA SER A 619 -14.56 -10.37 26.60
C SER A 619 -14.66 -11.33 25.41
N LEU A 620 -13.62 -12.14 25.13
CA LEU A 620 -13.55 -13.01 23.95
C LEU A 620 -14.79 -13.91 23.80
N GLU A 621 -15.19 -14.61 24.86
CA GLU A 621 -16.32 -15.53 24.85
C GLU A 621 -17.67 -14.86 24.53
N ASN A 622 -17.81 -13.57 24.86
CA ASN A 622 -19.03 -12.80 24.65
C ASN A 622 -19.03 -12.06 23.30
N VAL A 623 -17.86 -11.63 22.82
CA VAL A 623 -17.73 -10.82 21.61
C VAL A 623 -17.62 -11.69 20.36
N ALA A 624 -16.84 -12.78 20.40
CA ALA A 624 -16.61 -13.62 19.23
C ALA A 624 -17.91 -14.19 18.62
N PRO A 625 -18.91 -14.68 19.39
CA PRO A 625 -20.17 -15.15 18.83
C PRO A 625 -20.95 -14.08 18.05
N ILE A 626 -20.92 -12.82 18.51
CA ILE A 626 -21.59 -11.69 17.84
C ILE A 626 -20.95 -11.42 16.47
N ILE A 627 -19.61 -11.46 16.41
CA ILE A 627 -18.86 -11.27 15.16
C ILE A 627 -19.13 -12.44 14.20
N ILE A 628 -19.04 -13.68 14.69
CA ILE A 628 -19.29 -14.89 13.90
C ILE A 628 -20.71 -14.88 13.32
N ASP A 629 -21.75 -14.61 14.14
CA ASP A 629 -23.12 -14.52 13.64
C ASP A 629 -23.25 -13.42 12.56
N SER A 630 -22.66 -12.26 12.81
CA SER A 630 -22.74 -11.12 11.89
C SER A 630 -22.10 -11.40 10.54
N MET A 631 -21.07 -12.25 10.50
CA MET A 631 -20.41 -12.69 9.28
C MET A 631 -21.15 -13.86 8.62
N GLN A 632 -21.41 -14.95 9.34
CA GLN A 632 -22.00 -16.17 8.76
C GLN A 632 -23.43 -15.96 8.26
N ASN A 633 -24.20 -15.10 8.94
CA ASN A 633 -25.62 -14.85 8.62
C ASN A 633 -25.85 -13.53 7.87
N VAL A 634 -24.82 -13.00 7.20
CA VAL A 634 -24.90 -11.73 6.45
C VAL A 634 -25.84 -11.80 5.24
N VAL A 635 -25.95 -12.99 4.63
CA VAL A 635 -26.83 -13.29 3.51
C VAL A 635 -27.20 -14.77 3.56
N LYS A 636 -28.37 -15.13 3.05
CA LYS A 636 -28.78 -16.54 2.90
C LYS A 636 -28.26 -17.10 1.58
N LEU A 637 -27.23 -17.95 1.64
CA LEU A 637 -26.72 -18.70 0.50
C LEU A 637 -27.31 -20.12 0.45
N LYS A 638 -27.04 -20.85 -0.65
CA LYS A 638 -27.38 -22.29 -0.79
C LYS A 638 -26.44 -23.17 0.04
N VAL A 639 -25.32 -22.62 0.48
CA VAL A 639 -24.30 -23.28 1.31
C VAL A 639 -24.04 -22.43 2.56
N PRO A 640 -23.68 -23.02 3.71
CA PRO A 640 -23.38 -22.22 4.90
C PRO A 640 -22.12 -21.38 4.66
N LEU A 641 -22.09 -20.14 5.17
CA LEU A 641 -20.85 -19.40 5.34
C LEU A 641 -20.22 -19.81 6.67
N ILE A 642 -18.92 -20.07 6.67
CA ILE A 642 -18.16 -20.49 7.85
C ILE A 642 -17.05 -19.48 8.10
N VAL A 643 -16.88 -19.08 9.36
CA VAL A 643 -15.79 -18.22 9.80
C VAL A 643 -14.86 -19.00 10.71
N ASN A 644 -13.57 -18.97 10.39
CA ASN A 644 -12.53 -19.49 11.27
C ASN A 644 -12.06 -18.33 12.17
N ILE A 645 -11.88 -18.62 13.46
CA ILE A 645 -11.36 -17.63 14.41
C ILE A 645 -10.02 -18.07 14.98
N SER A 646 -9.12 -17.11 15.20
CA SER A 646 -7.91 -17.28 16.00
C SER A 646 -7.68 -16.04 16.85
N SER A 647 -7.08 -16.18 18.02
CA SER A 647 -6.78 -15.04 18.90
C SER A 647 -5.38 -15.13 19.47
N SER A 648 -4.67 -14.01 19.51
CA SER A 648 -3.31 -13.93 20.03
C SER A 648 -2.98 -12.52 20.51
N LYS A 649 -1.85 -12.35 21.21
CA LYS A 649 -1.30 -11.05 21.61
C LYS A 649 -0.67 -10.28 20.45
N ASN A 650 -0.32 -10.96 19.35
CA ASN A 650 0.26 -10.35 18.16
C ASN A 650 -0.25 -11.01 16.88
N TRP A 651 -0.15 -10.28 15.76
CA TRP A 651 -0.70 -10.73 14.48
C TRP A 651 0.11 -11.86 13.83
N GLY A 652 1.39 -12.01 14.16
CA GLY A 652 2.22 -13.08 13.61
C GLY A 652 1.89 -14.48 14.15
N GLU A 653 1.12 -14.55 15.23
CA GLU A 653 0.69 -15.79 15.91
C GLU A 653 -0.81 -16.07 15.76
N LEU A 654 -1.54 -15.22 15.04
CA LEU A 654 -2.90 -15.49 14.55
C LEU A 654 -2.86 -16.49 13.40
#